data_AF-A0A9D4B3F2-F1
#
_entry.id   AF-A0A9D4B3F2-F1
#
_cell.length_a   1.000
_cell.length_b   1.000
_cell.length_c   1.000
_cell.angle_alpha   90.00
_cell.angle_beta   90.00
_cell.angle_gamma   90.00
#
_symmetry.space_group_name_H-M   'P 1'
#
loop_
_entity.id
_entity.type
_entity.pdbx_description
1 polymer ?
#
loop_
_entity_poly.entity_id
_entity_poly.type
_entity_poly.pdbx_seq_one_letter_code
_entity_poly.pdbx_strand_id
1 'polypeptide(L)'
;MDASVDTWSYFYTHLMSIWLNRFYIYSCAAFGIGIWICFQFIATKAKKQDEKSTEKLTPSKVTQDVLINGYTKPKTKEVYVTGVKVFYGSQTGTAKGFATILAEAILSLNLPAEIINMRDYDPDDCLAEEATSKNICVFLVATYTDGQPTENAAWFCKWLEEAVNDFRFGKTYLKGMRYAVFGLGNSEYVDHYNTVGKNIDKWLWMLSASRVMTRAEGDCNVAKSKRGSIEADFYAWKARFLARLQALCKGEKKPCSGNCKKGKCKSKGKQSKEGSDHEQRVSEQENTEVEDLFETTSEEESGAEEEGSRNSVIDVEDLGKIMGHMKKAKKEYELEEEAGRTGPSQQSSGKNEESERREMITPGLRDALTKQGYKLIGSHSGVKLCRWTKSMLRGRGGCYKHTFYGIESHRCMETTPSLACANKCVFCWRHHTNPVGTEWRWKMDQPEMILREAIENHQSLIKQFKGVPGVRGDRFEEGMVVKHCALSLVGEPIMYPEINTFLKLLHRHNISSFLVTNAQFPVEIRNLEPVTQLYVSVDASTKESLKKIDRPLFKDFWQRFLDSLKALAEKQQRTVYRLTLVKAWNVDELKAYAELVSLGKPDFIEVKGVTYCGESSASNLTMANVPWHEEVVHFVRELADLIPDYDIACEHEHSNCLLIAHKKFKIDGEWCTWIDYDRFQELVQEYENSRGSKTFTAADYVAKTPHWAVFGSRERGFDPLDTRFQRKNKIKDISGC
;
A
#
# COMPACT_ATOMS: atom_id res chain seq x y z
N MET A 1 -21.57 -71.79 -11.17
CA MET A 1 -20.35 -72.60 -11.03
C MET A 1 -19.22 -71.90 -11.78
N ASP A 2 -18.82 -70.69 -11.41
CA ASP A 2 -18.29 -70.20 -10.11
C ASP A 2 -16.77 -70.44 -10.03
N ALA A 3 -16.02 -69.46 -10.54
CA ALA A 3 -14.56 -69.41 -10.53
C ALA A 3 -14.09 -67.98 -10.18
N SER A 4 -14.67 -67.39 -9.13
CA SER A 4 -14.45 -65.99 -8.74
C SER A 4 -14.12 -65.80 -7.25
N VAL A 5 -13.62 -66.83 -6.56
CA VAL A 5 -13.54 -66.85 -5.08
C VAL A 5 -12.12 -66.77 -4.49
N ASP A 6 -11.07 -67.17 -5.23
CA ASP A 6 -9.74 -67.37 -4.60
C ASP A 6 -8.79 -66.16 -4.51
N THR A 7 -8.93 -65.12 -5.34
CA THR A 7 -8.00 -63.97 -5.29
C THR A 7 -8.29 -62.99 -4.14
N TRP A 8 -9.56 -62.85 -3.73
CA TRP A 8 -9.94 -61.96 -2.62
C TRP A 8 -9.54 -62.53 -1.25
N SER A 9 -9.60 -63.85 -1.08
CA SER A 9 -9.20 -64.53 0.18
C SER A 9 -7.74 -64.26 0.56
N TYR A 10 -6.84 -64.30 -0.43
CA TYR A 10 -5.40 -64.10 -0.21
C TYR A 10 -5.05 -62.65 0.20
N PHE A 11 -5.69 -61.64 -0.41
CA PHE A 11 -5.51 -60.25 -0.01
C PHE A 11 -6.13 -59.95 1.36
N TYR A 12 -7.33 -60.48 1.65
CA TYR A 12 -8.01 -60.25 2.91
C TYR A 12 -7.26 -60.87 4.10
N THR A 13 -6.69 -62.07 3.93
CA THR A 13 -5.87 -62.72 4.98
C THR A 13 -4.57 -61.97 5.27
N HIS A 14 -3.90 -61.41 4.26
CA HIS A 14 -2.73 -60.54 4.47
C HIS A 14 -3.11 -59.21 5.15
N LEU A 15 -4.17 -58.54 4.71
CA LEU A 15 -4.66 -57.32 5.35
C LEU A 15 -5.08 -57.54 6.81
N MET A 16 -5.76 -58.64 7.11
CA MET A 16 -6.10 -59.00 8.49
C MET A 16 -4.87 -59.35 9.34
N SER A 17 -3.87 -60.02 8.78
CA SER A 17 -2.59 -60.29 9.48
C SER A 17 -1.84 -59.00 9.84
N ILE A 18 -1.77 -58.04 8.91
CA ILE A 18 -1.18 -56.72 9.16
C ILE A 18 -2.02 -55.94 10.19
N TRP A 19 -3.35 -56.00 10.10
CA TRP A 19 -4.24 -55.31 11.03
C TRP A 19 -4.20 -55.89 12.45
N LEU A 20 -4.08 -57.21 12.61
CA LEU A 20 -3.89 -57.87 13.90
C LEU A 20 -2.53 -57.54 14.53
N ASN A 21 -1.45 -57.49 13.72
CA ASN A 21 -0.11 -57.18 14.20
C ASN A 21 0.22 -55.67 14.26
N ARG A 22 -0.74 -54.79 13.95
CA ARG A 22 -0.53 -53.33 13.89
C ARG A 22 0.11 -52.75 15.14
N PHE A 23 -0.23 -53.27 16.32
CA PHE A 23 0.35 -52.80 17.59
C PHE A 23 1.86 -53.04 17.67
N TYR A 24 2.34 -54.18 17.18
CA TYR A 24 3.78 -54.48 17.09
C TYR A 24 4.47 -53.65 16.01
N ILE A 25 3.82 -53.43 14.86
CA ILE A 25 4.35 -52.57 13.79
C ILE A 25 4.53 -51.12 14.29
N TYR A 26 3.52 -50.55 14.94
CA TYR A 26 3.61 -49.21 15.53
C TYR A 26 4.60 -49.15 16.71
N SER A 27 4.70 -50.20 17.54
CA SER A 27 5.69 -50.27 18.62
C SER A 27 7.13 -50.29 18.07
N CYS A 28 7.39 -51.08 17.03
CA CYS A 28 8.69 -51.11 16.36
C CYS A 28 9.02 -49.78 15.67
N ALA A 29 8.04 -49.13 15.02
CA ALA A 29 8.22 -47.82 14.41
C ALA A 29 8.51 -46.73 15.46
N ALA A 30 7.76 -46.70 16.56
CA ALA A 30 7.99 -45.77 17.68
C ALA A 30 9.35 -46.00 18.35
N PHE A 31 9.78 -47.26 18.51
CA PHE A 31 11.10 -47.59 19.04
C PHE A 31 12.23 -47.20 18.08
N GLY A 32 12.04 -47.38 16.76
CA GLY A 32 12.96 -46.91 15.72
C GLY A 32 13.11 -45.39 15.69
N ILE A 33 12.00 -44.65 15.78
CA ILE A 33 11.99 -43.18 15.87
C ILE A 33 12.65 -42.72 17.19
N GLY A 34 12.38 -43.40 18.30
CA GLY A 34 13.04 -43.16 19.59
C GLY A 34 14.55 -43.34 19.52
N ILE A 35 15.03 -44.44 18.94
CA ILE A 35 16.45 -44.70 18.69
C ILE A 35 17.04 -43.62 17.78
N TRP A 36 16.35 -43.22 16.71
CA TRP A 36 16.81 -42.17 15.79
C TRP A 36 16.95 -40.81 16.47
N ILE A 37 15.98 -40.41 17.30
CA ILE A 37 16.04 -39.18 18.11
C ILE A 37 17.19 -39.27 19.12
N CYS A 38 17.38 -40.41 19.79
CA CYS A 38 18.52 -40.64 20.68
C CYS A 38 19.86 -40.54 19.92
N PHE A 39 19.98 -41.12 18.72
CA PHE A 39 21.18 -41.00 17.88
C PHE A 39 21.43 -39.55 17.44
N GLN A 40 20.40 -38.79 17.07
CA GLN A 40 20.53 -37.36 16.78
C GLN A 40 20.98 -36.56 18.01
N PHE A 41 20.45 -36.86 19.19
CA PHE A 41 20.86 -36.23 20.44
C PHE A 41 22.31 -36.59 20.84
N ILE A 42 22.73 -37.83 20.61
CA ILE A 42 24.10 -38.28 20.88
C ILE A 42 25.08 -37.67 19.86
N ALA A 43 24.73 -37.67 18.57
CA ALA A 43 25.56 -37.08 17.50
C ALA A 43 25.73 -35.56 17.67
N THR A 44 24.68 -34.85 18.08
CA THR A 44 24.77 -33.41 18.38
C THR A 44 25.53 -33.12 19.68
N LYS A 45 25.52 -34.04 20.66
CA LYS A 45 26.41 -33.97 21.84
C LYS A 45 27.88 -34.25 21.48
N ALA A 46 28.14 -35.22 20.62
CA ALA A 46 29.48 -35.57 20.15
C ALA A 46 30.12 -34.40 19.40
N LYS A 47 29.40 -33.78 18.43
CA LYS A 47 29.84 -32.54 17.77
C LYS A 47 30.13 -31.40 18.76
N LYS A 48 29.37 -31.26 19.85
CA LYS A 48 29.62 -30.29 20.92
C LYS A 48 30.75 -30.66 21.90
N GLN A 49 31.25 -31.90 21.87
CA GLN A 49 32.43 -32.30 22.64
C GLN A 49 33.71 -32.18 21.82
N ASP A 50 33.71 -32.50 20.52
CA ASP A 50 34.89 -32.29 19.63
C ASP A 50 35.31 -30.81 19.55
N GLU A 51 34.33 -29.88 19.50
CA GLU A 51 34.59 -28.43 19.58
C GLU A 51 35.15 -27.96 20.95
N LYS A 52 35.15 -28.83 21.97
CA LYS A 52 35.61 -28.51 23.34
C LYS A 52 36.85 -29.27 23.81
N SER A 53 37.27 -30.32 23.11
CA SER A 53 38.48 -31.10 23.43
C SER A 53 39.74 -30.59 22.71
N THR A 54 39.61 -29.74 21.68
CA THR A 54 40.73 -29.35 20.79
C THR A 54 41.39 -28.00 21.16
N GLU A 55 41.19 -27.50 22.38
CA GLU A 55 41.99 -26.40 22.96
C GLU A 55 42.40 -26.69 24.41
N LYS A 56 43.44 -27.54 24.59
CA LYS A 56 44.47 -27.45 25.66
C LYS A 56 45.44 -28.63 25.61
N LEU A 57 46.66 -28.39 25.14
CA LEU A 57 47.92 -28.85 25.76
C LEU A 57 49.14 -28.27 24.99
N THR A 58 50.00 -27.58 25.73
CA THR A 58 51.34 -27.06 25.35
C THR A 58 52.42 -28.17 25.41
N PRO A 59 53.74 -27.99 25.08
CA PRO A 59 54.50 -26.74 24.92
C PRO A 59 55.64 -26.69 23.84
N SER A 60 56.32 -25.52 23.81
CA SER A 60 57.79 -25.34 23.66
C SER A 60 58.47 -24.97 22.30
N LYS A 61 59.19 -23.84 22.38
CA LYS A 61 60.52 -23.48 21.81
C LYS A 61 60.78 -23.30 20.28
N VAL A 62 61.10 -22.02 19.98
CA VAL A 62 62.32 -21.52 19.29
C VAL A 62 62.38 -21.52 17.73
N THR A 63 62.43 -20.27 17.20
CA THR A 63 62.95 -19.73 15.91
C THR A 63 62.99 -20.61 14.64
N GLN A 64 62.42 -20.08 13.54
CA GLN A 64 63.22 -19.47 12.45
C GLN A 64 62.37 -18.52 11.57
N ASP A 65 63.01 -17.56 10.90
CA ASP A 65 62.37 -16.53 10.05
C ASP A 65 61.88 -17.03 8.67
N VAL A 66 60.98 -16.25 8.02
CA VAL A 66 61.09 -15.72 6.62
C VAL A 66 59.73 -15.23 6.07
N LEU A 67 59.59 -13.90 5.98
CA LEU A 67 58.99 -13.07 4.91
C LEU A 67 57.74 -13.55 4.09
N ILE A 68 56.58 -12.88 4.29
CA ILE A 68 55.86 -11.96 3.35
C ILE A 68 54.33 -11.85 3.62
N ASN A 69 53.87 -10.60 3.75
CA ASN A 69 52.49 -10.06 3.71
C ASN A 69 51.29 -10.90 4.20
N GLY A 70 50.75 -10.53 5.38
CA GLY A 70 49.43 -10.95 5.84
C GLY A 70 48.64 -9.83 6.52
N TYR A 71 47.46 -9.48 5.97
CA TYR A 71 46.45 -8.67 6.67
C TYR A 71 45.69 -9.55 7.67
N THR A 72 45.68 -9.15 8.95
CA THR A 72 44.92 -9.86 10.00
C THR A 72 43.44 -9.42 10.02
N LYS A 73 42.51 -10.38 9.93
CA LYS A 73 41.07 -10.12 10.14
C LYS A 73 40.80 -9.77 11.62
N PRO A 74 40.14 -8.63 11.93
CA PRO A 74 39.74 -8.31 13.31
C PRO A 74 38.49 -9.11 13.75
N LYS A 75 38.46 -9.53 15.01
CA LYS A 75 37.26 -10.10 15.64
C LYS A 75 36.17 -9.03 15.78
N THR A 76 34.97 -9.29 15.27
CA THR A 76 33.82 -8.37 15.32
C THR A 76 33.29 -8.20 16.74
N LYS A 77 33.24 -6.96 17.23
CA LYS A 77 32.60 -6.59 18.50
C LYS A 77 31.08 -6.49 18.33
N GLU A 78 30.31 -6.88 19.34
CA GLU A 78 28.87 -6.59 19.39
C GLU A 78 28.61 -5.09 19.50
N VAL A 79 27.85 -4.53 18.55
CA VAL A 79 27.51 -3.10 18.54
C VAL A 79 26.14 -2.87 19.20
N TYR A 80 26.13 -2.12 20.31
CA TYR A 80 24.92 -1.81 21.11
C TYR A 80 24.29 -0.44 20.77
N VAL A 81 25.09 0.47 20.20
CA VAL A 81 24.68 1.78 19.67
C VAL A 81 25.44 1.97 18.36
N THR A 82 24.75 2.26 17.26
CA THR A 82 25.37 2.47 15.93
C THR A 82 25.73 3.92 15.66
N GLY A 83 24.99 4.87 16.23
CA GLY A 83 25.21 6.31 16.04
C GLY A 83 24.21 7.15 16.83
N VAL A 84 24.33 8.48 16.72
CA VAL A 84 23.41 9.44 17.33
C VAL A 84 22.95 10.45 16.28
N LYS A 85 21.64 10.65 16.16
CA LYS A 85 21.06 11.67 15.28
C LYS A 85 20.52 12.82 16.13
N VAL A 86 20.96 14.04 15.86
CA VAL A 86 20.65 15.24 16.64
C VAL A 86 19.76 16.17 15.82
N PHE A 87 18.47 16.12 16.11
CA PHE A 87 17.45 16.96 15.50
C PHE A 87 17.36 18.31 16.23
N TYR A 88 17.30 19.42 15.48
CA TYR A 88 17.18 20.76 16.08
C TYR A 88 15.99 21.59 15.56
N GLY A 89 15.28 22.23 16.50
CA GLY A 89 14.28 23.27 16.25
C GLY A 89 14.77 24.59 16.84
N SER A 90 15.08 25.58 15.99
CA SER A 90 15.78 26.81 16.39
C SER A 90 15.38 28.01 15.55
N GLN A 91 14.96 29.11 16.19
CA GLN A 91 14.72 30.40 15.51
C GLN A 91 15.97 31.29 15.52
N THR A 92 16.59 31.46 16.70
CA THR A 92 17.75 32.35 16.94
C THR A 92 19.11 31.64 16.84
N GLY A 93 19.15 30.44 16.25
CA GLY A 93 20.37 29.62 16.16
C GLY A 93 20.85 28.92 17.45
N THR A 94 20.34 29.25 18.64
CA THR A 94 20.82 28.67 19.92
C THR A 94 20.75 27.13 19.97
N ALA A 95 19.61 26.54 19.59
CA ALA A 95 19.47 25.07 19.58
C ALA A 95 20.31 24.40 18.48
N LYS A 96 20.59 25.10 17.37
CA LYS A 96 21.54 24.66 16.33
C LYS A 96 22.98 24.64 16.88
N GLY A 97 23.40 25.69 17.60
CA GLY A 97 24.71 25.73 18.25
C GLY A 97 24.90 24.61 19.29
N PHE A 98 23.88 24.34 20.10
CA PHE A 98 23.88 23.19 21.02
C PHE A 98 23.92 21.85 20.28
N ALA A 99 23.31 21.71 19.10
CA ALA A 99 23.42 20.51 18.28
C ALA A 99 24.86 20.26 17.81
N THR A 100 25.56 21.31 17.33
CA THR A 100 26.99 21.23 16.96
C THR A 100 27.87 20.83 18.14
N ILE A 101 27.74 21.52 19.29
CA ILE A 101 28.51 21.24 20.52
C ILE A 101 28.25 19.83 21.08
N LEU A 102 27.07 19.26 20.81
CA LEU A 102 26.72 17.88 21.16
C LEU A 102 27.33 16.89 20.16
N ALA A 103 27.23 17.15 18.86
CA ALA A 103 27.76 16.27 17.81
C ALA A 103 29.29 16.13 17.93
N GLU A 104 30.03 17.24 18.10
CA GLU A 104 31.48 17.23 18.37
C GLU A 104 31.83 16.37 19.59
N ALA A 105 31.06 16.50 20.67
CA ALA A 105 31.26 15.71 21.88
C ALA A 105 30.94 14.21 21.69
N ILE A 106 30.07 13.84 20.75
CA ILE A 106 29.77 12.45 20.41
C ILE A 106 30.84 11.88 19.46
N LEU A 107 31.32 12.67 18.50
CA LEU A 107 32.43 12.30 17.61
C LEU A 107 33.70 12.00 18.42
N SER A 108 33.98 12.78 19.48
CA SER A 108 35.09 12.50 20.42
C SER A 108 34.96 11.20 21.22
N LEU A 109 33.78 10.54 21.19
CA LEU A 109 33.54 9.21 21.75
C LEU A 109 33.64 8.08 20.71
N ASN A 110 34.14 8.36 19.50
CA ASN A 110 34.21 7.44 18.36
C ASN A 110 32.84 6.88 17.94
N LEU A 111 31.80 7.71 17.99
CA LEU A 111 30.45 7.40 17.50
C LEU A 111 30.08 8.36 16.37
N PRO A 112 29.46 7.89 15.27
CA PRO A 112 28.98 8.79 14.23
C PRO A 112 27.83 9.63 14.78
N ALA A 113 27.90 10.94 14.51
CA ALA A 113 26.92 11.94 14.91
C ALA A 113 26.43 12.70 13.68
N GLU A 114 25.12 12.71 13.47
CA GLU A 114 24.45 13.42 12.36
C GLU A 114 23.64 14.59 12.93
N ILE A 115 23.74 15.78 12.34
CA ILE A 115 22.94 16.95 12.73
C ILE A 115 21.85 17.16 11.69
N ILE A 116 20.59 17.09 12.12
CA ILE A 116 19.42 17.13 11.22
C ILE A 116 18.56 18.36 11.56
N ASN A 117 18.27 19.16 10.54
CA ASN A 117 17.28 20.23 10.63
C ASN A 117 15.86 19.62 10.52
N MET A 118 14.96 19.97 11.45
CA MET A 118 13.60 19.43 11.45
C MET A 118 12.76 19.82 10.23
N ARG A 119 13.17 20.84 9.46
CA ARG A 119 12.51 21.27 8.22
C ARG A 119 12.79 20.32 7.06
N ASP A 120 13.99 19.73 7.06
CA ASP A 120 14.54 19.00 5.92
C ASP A 120 14.39 17.48 6.11
N TYR A 121 13.62 17.06 7.13
CA TYR A 121 13.41 15.67 7.53
C TYR A 121 11.93 15.31 7.44
N ASP A 122 11.58 14.37 6.55
CA ASP A 122 10.21 13.87 6.41
C ASP A 122 9.92 12.75 7.43
N PRO A 123 8.99 12.94 8.38
CA PRO A 123 8.68 11.94 9.40
C PRO A 123 8.01 10.66 8.88
N ASP A 124 7.24 10.75 7.78
CA ASP A 124 6.42 9.61 7.29
C ASP A 124 7.32 8.45 6.84
N ASP A 125 8.41 8.75 6.12
CA ASP A 125 9.32 7.76 5.55
C ASP A 125 10.43 7.32 6.55
N CYS A 126 10.96 8.25 7.37
CA CYS A 126 12.24 8.05 8.06
C CYS A 126 12.15 7.63 9.54
N LEU A 127 11.10 8.01 10.28
CA LEU A 127 11.05 7.81 11.73
C LEU A 127 10.81 6.34 12.14
N ALA A 128 10.13 5.56 11.29
CA ALA A 128 9.95 4.12 11.49
C ALA A 128 11.27 3.34 11.36
N GLU A 129 12.21 3.83 10.56
CA GLU A 129 13.52 3.20 10.39
C GLU A 129 14.37 3.35 11.66
N GLU A 130 14.28 4.50 12.35
CA GLU A 130 14.95 4.72 13.64
C GLU A 130 14.36 3.89 14.80
N ALA A 131 13.19 3.27 14.62
CA ALA A 131 12.70 2.25 15.54
C ALA A 131 13.38 0.88 15.36
N THR A 132 13.95 0.63 14.18
CA THR A 132 14.72 -0.59 13.86
C THR A 132 16.24 -0.37 13.96
N SER A 133 16.70 0.87 13.76
CA SER A 133 18.11 1.24 13.91
C SER A 133 18.58 1.07 15.36
N LYS A 134 19.88 0.86 15.55
CA LYS A 134 20.50 0.94 16.88
C LYS A 134 20.97 2.38 17.17
N ASN A 135 20.40 3.39 16.53
CA ASN A 135 20.76 4.78 16.80
C ASN A 135 20.11 5.26 18.10
N ILE A 136 20.42 6.50 18.46
CA ILE A 136 19.73 7.27 19.50
C ILE A 136 19.35 8.63 18.89
N CYS A 137 18.07 8.98 18.95
CA CYS A 137 17.54 10.25 18.45
C CYS A 137 17.54 11.28 19.57
N VAL A 138 18.20 12.42 19.36
CA VAL A 138 18.23 13.54 20.30
C VAL A 138 17.46 14.70 19.71
N PHE A 139 16.53 15.26 20.47
CA PHE A 139 15.72 16.40 20.05
C PHE A 139 16.08 17.64 20.90
N LEU A 140 16.66 18.65 20.25
CA LEU A 140 17.01 19.95 20.84
C LEU A 140 16.05 21.01 20.28
N VAL A 141 15.02 21.40 21.05
CA VAL A 141 13.90 22.20 20.51
C VAL A 141 13.61 23.44 21.32
N ALA A 142 13.60 24.60 20.66
CA ALA A 142 13.12 25.83 21.24
C ALA A 142 11.59 25.93 21.20
N THR A 143 11.00 26.46 22.26
CA THR A 143 9.63 26.96 22.28
C THR A 143 9.65 28.44 21.88
N TYR A 144 8.78 28.82 20.95
CA TYR A 144 8.66 30.19 20.44
C TYR A 144 7.36 30.85 20.93
N THR A 145 6.91 31.91 20.27
CA THR A 145 5.72 32.70 20.64
C THR A 145 4.49 31.82 20.92
N ASP A 146 3.74 32.13 21.98
CA ASP A 146 2.50 31.46 22.40
C ASP A 146 2.60 29.93 22.50
N GLY A 147 3.77 29.43 22.91
CA GLY A 147 4.04 28.01 23.12
C GLY A 147 4.26 27.22 21.83
N GLN A 148 4.31 27.89 20.67
CA GLN A 148 4.44 27.26 19.35
C GLN A 148 5.87 26.75 19.07
N PRO A 149 6.02 25.75 18.18
CA PRO A 149 7.33 25.39 17.63
C PRO A 149 7.96 26.52 16.81
N THR A 150 9.29 26.51 16.71
CA THR A 150 10.02 27.34 15.73
C THR A 150 9.62 26.98 14.30
N GLU A 151 9.78 27.89 13.35
CA GLU A 151 9.35 27.68 11.95
C GLU A 151 9.92 26.38 11.36
N ASN A 152 11.21 26.12 11.62
CA ASN A 152 11.90 24.92 11.14
C ASN A 152 11.45 23.62 11.85
N ALA A 153 10.67 23.68 12.93
CA ALA A 153 10.16 22.52 13.67
C ALA A 153 8.63 22.37 13.57
N ALA A 154 7.94 23.33 12.95
CA ALA A 154 6.48 23.39 12.90
C ALA A 154 5.86 22.17 12.22
N TRP A 155 6.38 21.78 11.04
CA TRP A 155 5.92 20.58 10.33
C TRP A 155 6.10 19.30 11.16
N PHE A 156 7.30 19.10 11.71
CA PHE A 156 7.64 17.92 12.52
C PHE A 156 6.75 17.79 13.77
N CYS A 157 6.49 18.90 14.47
CA CYS A 157 5.62 18.91 15.64
C CYS A 157 4.17 18.61 15.28
N LYS A 158 3.65 19.24 14.20
CA LYS A 158 2.29 19.00 13.71
C LYS A 158 2.10 17.55 13.29
N TRP A 159 3.07 16.96 12.58
CA TRP A 159 3.02 15.56 12.18
C TRP A 159 2.98 14.63 13.40
N LEU A 160 3.79 14.86 14.44
CA LEU A 160 3.75 14.04 15.66
C LEU A 160 2.40 14.14 16.38
N GLU A 161 1.77 15.31 16.39
CA GLU A 161 0.44 15.51 16.94
C GLU A 161 -0.63 14.77 16.13
N GLU A 162 -0.60 14.88 14.81
CA GLU A 162 -1.52 14.17 13.91
C GLU A 162 -1.34 12.65 14.06
N ALA A 163 -0.10 12.14 14.02
CA ALA A 163 0.21 10.72 14.15
C ALA A 163 -0.22 10.11 15.49
N VAL A 164 -0.17 10.86 16.59
CA VAL A 164 -0.62 10.36 17.91
C VAL A 164 -2.14 10.25 18.03
N ASN A 165 -2.87 11.11 17.33
CA ASN A 165 -4.33 11.15 17.36
C ASN A 165 -4.98 10.34 16.21
N ASP A 166 -4.19 9.92 15.23
CA ASP A 166 -4.62 9.15 14.07
C ASP A 166 -4.59 7.64 14.33
N PHE A 167 -5.75 7.00 14.18
CA PHE A 167 -5.96 5.56 14.37
C PHE A 167 -5.12 4.67 13.45
N ARG A 168 -4.58 5.21 12.33
CA ARG A 168 -3.70 4.48 11.41
C ARG A 168 -2.33 4.19 12.02
N PHE A 169 -1.82 5.08 12.88
CA PHE A 169 -0.57 4.85 13.58
C PHE A 169 -0.88 4.01 14.82
N GLY A 170 -0.58 2.72 14.76
CA GLY A 170 -0.68 1.85 15.92
C GLY A 170 0.14 2.42 17.09
N LYS A 171 -0.37 2.34 18.32
CA LYS A 171 0.29 2.91 19.52
C LYS A 171 1.72 2.39 19.78
N THR A 172 2.16 1.39 19.03
CA THR A 172 3.50 0.81 19.01
C THR A 172 4.37 1.26 17.82
N TYR A 173 4.00 2.30 17.08
CA TYR A 173 4.66 2.71 15.83
C TYR A 173 6.19 2.93 15.98
N LEU A 174 6.62 3.57 17.08
CA LEU A 174 8.03 3.83 17.37
C LEU A 174 8.62 2.85 18.40
N LYS A 175 8.01 1.66 18.55
CA LYS A 175 8.45 0.62 19.50
C LYS A 175 9.83 0.07 19.12
N GLY A 176 10.85 0.57 19.80
CA GLY A 176 12.26 0.24 19.58
C GLY A 176 13.14 1.48 19.53
N MET A 177 12.58 2.61 19.08
CA MET A 177 13.28 3.88 18.96
C MET A 177 13.75 4.37 20.34
N ARG A 178 15.02 4.75 20.43
CA ARG A 178 15.63 5.28 21.67
C ARG A 178 15.84 6.78 21.55
N TYR A 179 15.29 7.56 22.46
CA TYR A 179 15.34 9.02 22.36
C TYR A 179 15.68 9.78 23.64
N ALA A 180 16.15 11.02 23.48
CA ALA A 180 16.30 12.01 24.54
C ALA A 180 15.83 13.39 24.05
N VAL A 181 15.26 14.21 24.94
CA VAL A 181 14.76 15.55 24.62
C VAL A 181 15.37 16.58 25.57
N PHE A 182 15.87 17.67 25.00
CA PHE A 182 16.23 18.90 25.71
C PHE A 182 15.41 20.05 25.11
N GLY A 183 14.47 20.57 25.90
CA GLY A 183 13.73 21.76 25.53
C GLY A 183 14.51 23.03 25.88
N LEU A 184 14.40 24.05 25.02
CA LEU A 184 14.80 25.42 25.31
C LEU A 184 13.53 26.26 25.50
N GLY A 185 13.46 27.02 26.59
CA GLY A 185 12.35 27.93 26.89
C GLY A 185 12.73 28.97 27.93
N ASN A 186 11.79 29.86 28.25
CA ASN A 186 11.96 30.92 29.27
C ASN A 186 10.80 30.84 30.28
N SER A 187 11.10 30.69 31.57
CA SER A 187 10.12 30.55 32.65
C SER A 187 9.46 31.86 33.12
N GLU A 188 9.76 32.98 32.47
CA GLU A 188 8.93 34.19 32.51
C GLU A 188 7.56 33.94 31.85
N TYR A 189 7.52 33.17 30.77
CA TYR A 189 6.29 32.75 30.09
C TYR A 189 5.70 31.50 30.77
N VAL A 190 5.12 31.69 31.95
CA VAL A 190 4.67 30.60 32.85
C VAL A 190 3.79 29.57 32.13
N ASP A 191 2.80 30.02 31.35
CA ASP A 191 1.85 29.15 30.65
C ASP A 191 2.46 28.40 29.46
N HIS A 192 3.60 28.86 28.94
CA HIS A 192 4.22 28.33 27.73
C HIS A 192 5.64 27.78 27.94
N TYR A 193 6.16 27.77 29.17
CA TYR A 193 7.51 27.30 29.49
C TYR A 193 7.80 25.89 28.96
N ASN A 194 8.73 25.77 28.01
CA ASN A 194 9.19 24.50 27.42
C ASN A 194 8.07 23.64 26.77
N THR A 195 6.98 24.25 26.30
CA THR A 195 5.81 23.57 25.73
C THR A 195 6.16 22.59 24.61
N VAL A 196 7.00 22.99 23.66
CA VAL A 196 7.37 22.17 22.49
C VAL A 196 8.16 20.92 22.92
N GLY A 197 9.13 21.10 23.81
CA GLY A 197 9.91 20.00 24.38
C GLY A 197 9.06 19.03 25.21
N LYS A 198 8.06 19.53 25.94
CA LYS A 198 7.07 18.71 26.66
C LYS A 198 6.17 17.93 25.70
N ASN A 199 5.73 18.55 24.60
CA ASN A 199 4.84 17.95 23.62
C ASN A 199 5.53 16.84 22.82
N ILE A 200 6.72 17.08 22.26
CA ILE A 200 7.50 16.02 21.57
C ILE A 200 7.75 14.84 22.49
N ASP A 201 8.18 15.09 23.73
CA ASP A 201 8.42 14.03 24.71
C ASP A 201 7.15 13.24 25.10
N LYS A 202 5.97 13.87 25.07
CA LYS A 202 4.66 13.22 25.25
C LYS A 202 4.29 12.38 24.03
N TRP A 203 4.37 12.96 22.82
CA TRP A 203 3.95 12.31 21.58
C TRP A 203 4.81 11.09 21.24
N LEU A 204 6.14 11.21 21.33
CA LEU A 204 7.06 10.07 21.14
C LEU A 204 6.78 8.92 22.13
N TRP A 205 6.47 9.24 23.38
CA TRP A 205 6.10 8.25 24.39
C TRP A 205 4.74 7.58 24.08
N MET A 206 3.75 8.32 23.58
CA MET A 206 2.45 7.77 23.18
C MET A 206 2.55 6.80 21.99
N LEU A 207 3.57 6.95 21.13
CA LEU A 207 3.91 6.02 20.04
C LEU A 207 4.84 4.87 20.47
N SER A 208 5.02 4.65 21.78
CA SER A 208 5.89 3.62 22.40
C SER A 208 7.41 3.77 22.19
N ALA A 209 7.92 4.97 21.89
CA ALA A 209 9.35 5.22 21.89
C ALA A 209 9.95 5.15 23.32
N SER A 210 11.21 4.75 23.43
CA SER A 210 11.90 4.52 24.71
C SER A 210 12.83 5.67 25.10
N ARG A 211 12.55 6.33 26.23
CA ARG A 211 13.41 7.39 26.79
C ARG A 211 14.74 6.84 27.28
N VAL A 212 15.86 7.36 26.76
CA VAL A 212 17.24 7.08 27.22
C VAL A 212 17.50 7.71 28.59
N MET A 213 16.96 8.90 28.80
CA MET A 213 17.00 9.66 30.05
C MET A 213 15.74 10.54 30.17
N THR A 214 15.49 11.07 31.38
CA THR A 214 14.42 12.05 31.60
C THR A 214 14.63 13.29 30.74
N ARG A 215 13.55 13.81 30.13
CA ARG A 215 13.53 15.12 29.47
C ARG A 215 14.17 16.18 30.36
N ALA A 216 14.98 17.04 29.76
CA ALA A 216 15.49 18.25 30.41
C ALA A 216 14.85 19.50 29.79
N GLU A 217 14.78 20.54 30.60
CA GLU A 217 14.15 21.81 30.32
C GLU A 217 15.19 22.87 30.69
N GLY A 218 15.82 23.45 29.67
CA GLY A 218 16.70 24.61 29.81
C GLY A 218 15.89 25.88 29.95
N ASP A 219 16.39 26.82 30.74
CA ASP A 219 15.69 28.07 31.05
C ASP A 219 16.57 29.29 30.72
N CYS A 220 16.08 30.17 29.84
CA CYS A 220 16.72 31.45 29.56
C CYS A 220 16.57 32.44 30.72
N ASN A 221 15.62 32.24 31.65
CA ASN A 221 15.50 33.07 32.84
C ASN A 221 16.64 32.75 33.82
N VAL A 222 17.69 33.55 33.83
CA VAL A 222 18.86 33.44 34.73
C VAL A 222 18.45 33.30 36.21
N ALA A 223 17.40 34.00 36.65
CA ALA A 223 16.95 34.01 38.04
C ALA A 223 16.16 32.75 38.46
N LYS A 224 15.67 31.95 37.50
CA LYS A 224 14.91 30.71 37.74
C LYS A 224 15.55 29.45 37.14
N SER A 225 16.56 29.59 36.28
CA SER A 225 17.39 28.50 35.78
C SER A 225 18.01 27.73 36.95
N LYS A 226 18.00 26.40 36.85
CA LYS A 226 18.54 25.51 37.88
C LYS A 226 20.05 25.63 38.04
N ARG A 227 20.73 26.27 37.07
CA ARG A 227 22.19 26.43 37.01
C ARG A 227 22.63 27.84 36.58
N GLY A 228 21.72 28.81 36.57
CA GLY A 228 21.98 30.21 36.27
C GLY A 228 22.03 30.58 34.78
N SER A 229 22.03 29.63 33.85
CA SER A 229 21.83 29.91 32.41
C SER A 229 21.38 28.68 31.63
N ILE A 230 20.82 28.90 30.44
CA ILE A 230 20.40 27.83 29.53
C ILE A 230 21.59 27.01 29.01
N GLU A 231 22.75 27.63 28.82
CA GLU A 231 24.02 26.97 28.50
C GLU A 231 24.46 26.07 29.65
N ALA A 232 24.42 26.56 30.90
CA ALA A 232 24.80 25.79 32.08
C ALA A 232 23.87 24.58 32.32
N ASP A 233 22.57 24.76 32.08
CA ASP A 233 21.58 23.66 32.06
C ASP A 233 21.87 22.66 30.92
N PHE A 234 22.24 23.14 29.73
CA PHE A 234 22.62 22.31 28.59
C PHE A 234 23.92 21.53 28.85
N TYR A 235 25.00 22.14 29.33
CA TYR A 235 26.26 21.45 29.64
C TYR A 235 26.07 20.36 30.70
N ALA A 236 25.26 20.63 31.72
CA ALA A 236 24.90 19.65 32.73
C ALA A 236 24.09 18.47 32.18
N TRP A 237 23.15 18.74 31.27
CA TRP A 237 22.42 17.70 30.57
C TRP A 237 23.32 16.91 29.62
N LYS A 238 24.19 17.58 28.86
CA LYS A 238 25.18 16.98 27.95
C LYS A 238 26.10 16.01 28.68
N ALA A 239 26.67 16.41 29.82
CA ALA A 239 27.51 15.53 30.63
C ALA A 239 26.78 14.24 31.07
N ARG A 240 25.51 14.37 31.50
CA ARG A 240 24.67 13.22 31.88
C ARG A 240 24.27 12.35 30.67
N PHE A 241 24.03 12.96 29.51
CA PHE A 241 23.73 12.25 28.27
C PHE A 241 24.94 11.45 27.79
N LEU A 242 26.14 12.05 27.74
CA LEU A 242 27.38 11.39 27.32
C LEU A 242 27.74 10.22 28.25
N ALA A 243 27.63 10.40 29.58
CA ALA A 243 27.82 9.30 30.52
C ALA A 243 26.80 8.16 30.30
N ARG A 244 25.53 8.48 29.98
CA ARG A 244 24.52 7.47 29.67
C ARG A 244 24.74 6.80 28.32
N LEU A 245 25.24 7.53 27.32
CA LEU A 245 25.62 7.03 26.00
C LEU A 245 26.76 6.01 26.12
N GLN A 246 27.82 6.34 26.87
CA GLN A 246 28.92 5.42 27.16
C GLN A 246 28.45 4.12 27.84
N ALA A 247 27.54 4.20 28.82
CA ALA A 247 26.94 3.03 29.46
C ALA A 247 26.12 2.18 28.46
N LEU A 248 25.36 2.82 27.56
CA LEU A 248 24.62 2.12 26.50
C LEU A 248 25.52 1.44 25.47
N CYS A 249 26.66 2.05 25.12
CA CYS A 249 27.66 1.42 24.26
C CYS A 249 28.30 0.17 24.89
N LYS A 250 28.37 0.09 26.21
CA LYS A 250 28.80 -1.08 26.99
C LYS A 250 27.70 -2.14 27.18
N GLY A 251 26.49 -1.92 26.67
CA GLY A 251 25.35 -2.84 26.81
C GLY A 251 24.57 -2.72 28.12
N GLU A 252 24.84 -1.72 28.95
CA GLU A 252 24.23 -1.57 30.28
C GLU A 252 22.75 -1.14 30.21
N LYS A 253 21.87 -2.15 30.26
CA LYS A 253 20.43 -1.96 30.47
C LYS A 253 20.19 -1.41 31.87
N LYS A 254 19.44 -0.30 31.96
CA LYS A 254 19.07 0.27 33.25
C LYS A 254 18.03 -0.64 33.92
N PRO A 255 18.24 -1.16 35.14
CA PRO A 255 17.18 -1.82 35.87
C PRO A 255 16.05 -0.80 36.14
N CYS A 256 14.81 -1.25 36.09
CA CYS A 256 13.68 -0.42 36.44
C CYS A 256 13.73 -0.15 37.96
N SER A 257 14.08 1.07 38.36
CA SER A 257 13.94 1.50 39.76
C SER A 257 12.44 1.54 40.09
N GLY A 258 11.95 0.53 40.83
CA GLY A 258 10.52 0.20 40.99
C GLY A 258 9.60 1.26 41.62
N ASN A 259 10.05 2.49 41.81
CA ASN A 259 9.28 3.61 42.35
C ASN A 259 8.31 4.23 41.32
N CYS A 260 7.62 3.40 40.53
CA CYS A 260 6.48 3.82 39.72
C CYS A 260 5.28 4.10 40.62
N LYS A 261 5.14 5.34 41.12
CA LYS A 261 3.91 5.78 41.78
C LYS A 261 2.74 5.67 40.78
N LYS A 262 1.74 4.85 41.13
CA LYS A 262 0.61 4.37 40.30
C LYS A 262 1.06 3.31 39.26
N GLY A 263 0.85 2.04 39.61
CA GLY A 263 1.35 0.90 38.82
C GLY A 263 0.38 0.35 37.78
N LYS A 264 0.93 -0.15 36.67
CA LYS A 264 0.38 -1.24 35.83
C LYS A 264 1.42 -1.74 34.82
N CYS A 265 2.55 -2.26 35.30
CA CYS A 265 3.53 -2.99 34.47
C CYS A 265 3.33 -4.49 34.66
N LYS A 266 2.50 -5.13 33.81
CA LYS A 266 2.37 -6.59 33.77
C LYS A 266 3.34 -7.19 32.74
N SER A 267 4.43 -7.79 33.21
CA SER A 267 5.24 -8.73 32.43
C SER A 267 5.14 -10.12 33.08
N LYS A 268 4.57 -11.10 32.36
CA LYS A 268 4.42 -12.48 32.85
C LYS A 268 5.79 -13.15 32.99
N GLY A 269 6.08 -13.71 34.16
CA GLY A 269 7.16 -14.67 34.40
C GLY A 269 6.62 -15.77 35.30
N LYS A 270 6.54 -17.01 34.80
CA LYS A 270 5.96 -18.16 35.49
C LYS A 270 7.11 -18.99 36.06
N GLN A 271 7.20 -19.14 37.38
CA GLN A 271 7.85 -20.27 38.01
C GLN A 271 7.17 -20.62 39.33
N SER A 272 7.16 -21.92 39.62
CA SER A 272 6.34 -22.57 40.63
C SER A 272 6.89 -22.46 42.05
N LYS A 273 5.98 -22.43 43.02
CA LYS A 273 6.10 -23.22 44.25
C LYS A 273 4.73 -23.44 44.90
N GLU A 274 4.60 -24.59 45.54
CA GLU A 274 3.38 -25.04 46.22
C GLU A 274 3.16 -24.32 47.55
N GLY A 275 1.90 -24.29 47.99
CA GLY A 275 1.44 -23.73 49.26
C GLY A 275 -0.08 -23.75 49.26
N SER A 276 -0.68 -24.43 50.23
CA SER A 276 -2.12 -24.71 50.28
C SER A 276 -2.94 -23.52 50.80
N ASP A 277 -4.22 -23.42 50.42
CA ASP A 277 -5.36 -23.68 51.33
C ASP A 277 -6.72 -23.40 50.63
N HIS A 278 -7.80 -23.93 51.23
CA HIS A 278 -9.24 -23.73 50.94
C HIS A 278 -9.62 -22.24 50.69
N GLU A 279 -10.67 -21.81 49.97
CA GLU A 279 -11.79 -22.45 49.25
C GLU A 279 -12.35 -21.41 48.21
N GLN A 280 -13.50 -21.50 47.53
CA GLN A 280 -14.73 -22.31 47.61
C GLN A 280 -15.31 -22.58 46.20
N ARG A 281 -16.43 -23.33 46.10
CA ARG A 281 -17.24 -23.48 44.87
C ARG A 281 -18.36 -22.42 44.82
N VAL A 282 -18.70 -21.94 43.63
CA VAL A 282 -20.08 -22.00 43.10
C VAL A 282 -20.00 -22.23 41.58
N SER A 283 -20.84 -23.12 41.08
CA SER A 283 -21.07 -23.46 39.68
C SER A 283 -22.46 -23.00 39.26
N GLU A 284 -22.63 -22.51 38.03
CA GLU A 284 -23.92 -22.60 37.33
C GLU A 284 -23.68 -23.14 35.91
N GLN A 285 -24.54 -24.09 35.52
CA GLN A 285 -24.47 -24.84 34.27
C GLN A 285 -25.50 -24.33 33.26
N GLU A 286 -25.21 -24.61 31.98
CA GLU A 286 -26.13 -25.00 30.90
C GLU A 286 -27.43 -24.21 30.67
N ASN A 287 -27.60 -23.79 29.41
CA ASN A 287 -28.66 -24.38 28.60
C ASN A 287 -28.21 -24.51 27.14
N THR A 288 -28.29 -25.73 26.62
CA THR A 288 -28.18 -26.08 25.20
C THR A 288 -29.57 -26.27 24.60
N GLU A 289 -29.80 -25.80 23.37
CA GLU A 289 -30.56 -26.49 22.31
C GLU A 289 -30.41 -25.67 21.00
N VAL A 290 -29.60 -26.15 20.03
CA VAL A 290 -29.98 -26.91 18.82
C VAL A 290 -30.59 -26.03 17.70
N GLU A 291 -29.79 -25.78 16.64
CA GLU A 291 -30.25 -25.64 15.24
C GLU A 291 -29.13 -26.14 14.29
N ASP A 292 -29.52 -26.51 13.06
CA ASP A 292 -28.81 -27.50 12.24
C ASP A 292 -27.61 -27.02 11.39
N LEU A 293 -26.56 -27.84 11.46
CA LEU A 293 -25.78 -28.42 10.36
C LEU A 293 -25.71 -27.67 9.00
N PHE A 294 -24.55 -27.08 8.71
CA PHE A 294 -23.94 -27.16 7.37
C PHE A 294 -22.40 -27.08 7.48
N GLU A 295 -21.73 -28.22 7.29
CA GLU A 295 -20.28 -28.34 7.46
C GLU A 295 -19.49 -27.77 6.26
N THR A 296 -18.46 -26.98 6.53
CA THR A 296 -17.42 -26.65 5.55
C THR A 296 -16.18 -27.49 5.83
N THR A 297 -16.01 -28.58 5.09
CA THR A 297 -14.89 -29.52 5.28
C THR A 297 -13.58 -28.92 4.79
N SER A 298 -12.68 -28.60 5.72
CA SER A 298 -11.24 -28.50 5.45
C SER A 298 -10.64 -29.90 5.38
N GLU A 299 -9.91 -30.21 4.31
CA GLU A 299 -9.08 -31.42 4.24
C GLU A 299 -7.64 -31.04 3.90
N GLU A 300 -6.73 -31.48 4.78
CA GLU A 300 -5.34 -31.73 4.46
C GLU A 300 -5.25 -32.96 3.54
N GLU A 301 -4.22 -33.08 2.71
CA GLU A 301 -3.80 -34.41 2.28
C GLU A 301 -2.28 -34.54 2.09
N SER A 302 -1.77 -35.69 2.54
CA SER A 302 -0.36 -36.08 2.54
C SER A 302 0.14 -36.50 1.16
N GLY A 303 1.46 -36.40 0.92
CA GLY A 303 2.04 -36.53 -0.41
C GLY A 303 2.37 -37.96 -0.88
N ALA A 304 2.74 -38.03 -2.17
CA ALA A 304 3.56 -39.05 -2.79
C ALA A 304 4.51 -38.34 -3.78
N GLU A 305 5.73 -38.86 -3.94
CA GLU A 305 6.82 -38.23 -4.69
C GLU A 305 6.80 -38.64 -6.18
N GLU A 306 6.98 -37.68 -7.10
CA GLU A 306 8.03 -37.72 -8.16
C GLU A 306 8.04 -36.43 -9.00
N GLU A 307 9.06 -36.27 -9.85
CA GLU A 307 9.62 -34.98 -10.28
C GLU A 307 8.81 -34.20 -11.35
N GLY A 308 8.93 -32.85 -11.32
CA GLY A 308 8.63 -32.02 -12.50
C GLY A 308 7.93 -30.67 -12.24
N SER A 309 8.69 -29.66 -11.82
CA SER A 309 8.40 -28.21 -11.95
C SER A 309 6.93 -27.73 -11.86
N ARG A 310 6.51 -27.24 -10.68
CA ARG A 310 5.24 -26.52 -10.51
C ARG A 310 5.43 -25.12 -9.93
N ASN A 311 4.78 -24.14 -10.55
CA ASN A 311 4.57 -22.80 -10.00
C ASN A 311 3.89 -22.90 -8.63
N SER A 312 4.38 -22.18 -7.63
CA SER A 312 3.77 -22.12 -6.31
C SER A 312 2.54 -21.21 -6.28
N VAL A 313 1.49 -21.70 -5.62
CA VAL A 313 0.45 -20.83 -5.03
C VAL A 313 1.08 -20.19 -3.80
N ILE A 314 0.94 -18.88 -3.63
CA ILE A 314 1.66 -18.12 -2.60
C ILE A 314 0.82 -18.06 -1.32
N ASP A 315 1.42 -18.57 -0.24
CA ASP A 315 0.89 -18.52 1.13
C ASP A 315 1.27 -17.20 1.83
N VAL A 316 0.52 -16.82 2.86
CA VAL A 316 0.62 -15.55 3.59
C VAL A 316 1.97 -15.41 4.32
N GLU A 317 2.65 -16.52 4.62
CA GLU A 317 3.94 -16.51 5.33
C GLU A 317 5.13 -16.00 4.48
N ASP A 318 5.08 -16.08 3.15
CA ASP A 318 6.20 -15.64 2.30
C ASP A 318 6.37 -14.10 2.25
N LEU A 319 5.35 -13.34 2.67
CA LEU A 319 5.45 -11.90 2.89
C LEU A 319 6.52 -11.52 3.95
N GLY A 320 6.75 -12.39 4.94
CA GLY A 320 7.76 -12.15 5.97
C GLY A 320 9.20 -12.21 5.44
N LYS A 321 9.49 -13.15 4.53
CA LYS A 321 10.80 -13.27 3.87
C LYS A 321 11.06 -12.08 2.94
N ILE A 322 10.02 -11.63 2.23
CA ILE A 322 10.08 -10.46 1.33
C ILE A 322 10.55 -9.20 2.07
N MET A 323 10.07 -8.93 3.28
CA MET A 323 10.54 -7.80 4.10
C MET A 323 12.02 -7.94 4.50
N GLY A 324 12.53 -9.16 4.66
CA GLY A 324 13.94 -9.43 4.90
C GLY A 324 14.83 -9.13 3.69
N HIS A 325 14.40 -9.54 2.49
CA HIS A 325 15.10 -9.22 1.23
C HIS A 325 15.08 -7.71 0.94
N MET A 326 13.95 -7.03 1.16
CA MET A 326 13.81 -5.58 1.00
C MET A 326 14.78 -4.80 1.92
N LYS A 327 15.02 -5.27 3.15
CA LYS A 327 16.04 -4.72 4.06
C LYS A 327 17.49 -5.03 3.64
N LYS A 328 17.74 -6.11 2.91
CA LYS A 328 19.08 -6.45 2.40
C LYS A 328 19.44 -5.65 1.15
N ALA A 329 18.52 -5.56 0.19
CA ALA A 329 18.69 -4.78 -1.03
C ALA A 329 18.88 -3.27 -0.74
N LYS A 330 18.13 -2.70 0.23
CA LYS A 330 18.34 -1.32 0.68
C LYS A 330 19.78 -1.09 1.17
N LYS A 331 20.31 -2.03 1.96
CA LYS A 331 21.66 -1.97 2.53
C LYS A 331 22.78 -2.16 1.50
N GLU A 332 22.50 -2.85 0.39
CA GLU A 332 23.44 -3.01 -0.72
C GLU A 332 23.47 -1.74 -1.59
N TYR A 333 22.33 -1.08 -1.80
CA TYR A 333 22.22 0.22 -2.47
C TYR A 333 22.89 1.37 -1.69
N GLU A 334 22.77 1.37 -0.35
CA GLU A 334 23.45 2.32 0.55
C GLU A 334 25.00 2.24 0.46
N LEU A 335 25.57 1.10 0.06
CA LEU A 335 27.03 0.92 -0.10
C LEU A 335 27.55 1.43 -1.46
N GLU A 336 26.71 1.48 -2.49
CA GLU A 336 27.08 2.05 -3.79
C GLU A 336 27.08 3.59 -3.75
N GLU A 337 26.26 4.21 -2.91
CA GLU A 337 26.25 5.67 -2.68
C GLU A 337 27.53 6.19 -1.98
N GLU A 338 28.12 5.42 -1.05
CA GLU A 338 29.36 5.82 -0.35
C GLU A 338 30.59 5.81 -1.30
N ALA A 339 30.61 4.93 -2.31
CA ALA A 339 31.74 4.77 -3.22
C ALA A 339 31.89 5.93 -4.23
N GLY A 340 30.83 6.71 -4.47
CA GLY A 340 30.82 7.79 -5.48
C GLY A 340 31.34 9.16 -5.00
N ARG A 341 31.63 9.34 -3.70
CA ARG A 341 31.82 10.68 -3.10
C ARG A 341 33.27 11.03 -2.74
N THR A 342 34.19 11.03 -3.72
CA THR A 342 35.52 11.65 -3.57
C THR A 342 36.02 12.35 -4.84
N GLY A 343 35.93 13.69 -4.89
CA GLY A 343 36.51 14.53 -5.95
C GLY A 343 35.98 15.99 -5.90
N PRO A 344 36.81 17.05 -5.94
CA PRO A 344 36.37 18.40 -5.56
C PRO A 344 35.93 19.34 -6.71
N SER A 345 35.17 20.34 -6.28
CA SER A 345 34.61 21.53 -6.97
C SER A 345 35.38 22.18 -8.14
N GLN A 346 34.65 22.62 -9.19
CA GLN A 346 34.42 24.06 -9.49
C GLN A 346 33.43 24.31 -10.68
N GLN A 347 32.65 25.39 -10.55
CA GLN A 347 31.87 26.18 -11.55
C GLN A 347 31.64 25.63 -12.99
N SER A 348 30.37 25.41 -13.38
CA SER A 348 29.73 26.08 -14.56
C SER A 348 28.26 25.64 -14.85
N SER A 349 27.46 26.58 -15.35
CA SER A 349 26.23 26.42 -16.18
C SER A 349 25.20 25.31 -15.89
N GLY A 350 24.18 25.63 -15.10
CA GLY A 350 22.78 25.76 -15.58
C GLY A 350 22.07 24.62 -16.34
N LYS A 351 22.43 23.34 -16.18
CA LYS A 351 21.76 22.21 -16.88
C LYS A 351 21.40 20.95 -16.05
N ASN A 352 21.61 20.94 -14.73
CA ASN A 352 21.54 19.69 -13.94
C ASN A 352 20.34 19.51 -12.97
N GLU A 353 19.34 20.40 -12.93
CA GLU A 353 18.23 20.27 -11.95
C GLU A 353 17.29 19.07 -12.18
N GLU A 354 17.15 18.55 -13.41
CA GLU A 354 16.30 17.38 -13.67
C GLU A 354 16.89 16.07 -13.11
N SER A 355 18.21 16.01 -12.93
CA SER A 355 18.90 14.82 -12.41
C SER A 355 18.72 14.61 -10.90
N GLU A 356 18.28 15.63 -10.16
CA GLU A 356 18.20 15.59 -8.68
C GLU A 356 16.79 15.21 -8.17
N ARG A 357 15.77 15.14 -9.03
CA ARG A 357 14.39 14.82 -8.60
C ARG A 357 14.24 13.33 -8.30
N ARG A 358 13.71 13.00 -7.11
CA ARG A 358 13.43 11.61 -6.70
C ARG A 358 12.41 10.91 -7.61
N GLU A 359 12.61 9.62 -7.82
CA GLU A 359 11.63 8.77 -8.51
C GLU A 359 10.36 8.57 -7.66
N MET A 360 9.21 8.35 -8.31
CA MET A 360 7.94 8.07 -7.62
C MET A 360 7.88 6.61 -7.16
N ILE A 361 8.47 5.70 -7.92
CA ILE A 361 8.52 4.26 -7.66
C ILE A 361 9.84 3.92 -6.96
N THR A 362 9.83 3.88 -5.63
CA THR A 362 10.97 3.41 -4.84
C THR A 362 11.24 1.91 -5.08
N PRO A 363 12.46 1.40 -4.86
CA PRO A 363 12.76 -0.03 -5.06
C PRO A 363 11.85 -0.98 -4.28
N GLY A 364 11.52 -0.65 -3.02
CA GLY A 364 10.58 -1.43 -2.21
C GLY A 364 9.14 -1.41 -2.75
N LEU A 365 8.69 -0.28 -3.28
CA LEU A 365 7.38 -0.19 -3.93
C LEU A 365 7.36 -0.95 -5.26
N ARG A 366 8.47 -0.92 -6.02
CA ARG A 366 8.68 -1.70 -7.25
C ARG A 366 8.49 -3.20 -6.97
N ASP A 367 9.16 -3.71 -5.95
CA ASP A 367 9.07 -5.10 -5.50
C ASP A 367 7.65 -5.53 -5.06
N ALA A 368 6.92 -4.65 -4.37
CA ALA A 368 5.57 -4.93 -3.90
C ALA A 368 4.56 -4.96 -5.07
N LEU A 369 4.62 -3.97 -5.96
CA LEU A 369 3.74 -3.88 -7.10
C LEU A 369 4.05 -4.96 -8.16
N THR A 370 5.32 -5.28 -8.44
CA THR A 370 5.65 -6.37 -9.37
C THR A 370 5.05 -7.71 -8.92
N LYS A 371 5.02 -8.00 -7.62
CA LYS A 371 4.34 -9.18 -7.05
C LYS A 371 2.82 -9.15 -7.22
N GLN A 372 2.20 -7.96 -7.20
CA GLN A 372 0.78 -7.78 -7.51
C GLN A 372 0.47 -7.80 -9.03
N GLY A 373 1.45 -8.12 -9.88
CA GLY A 373 1.28 -8.24 -11.34
C GLY A 373 1.36 -6.92 -12.11
N TYR A 374 1.93 -5.87 -11.53
CA TYR A 374 2.23 -4.64 -12.26
C TYR A 374 3.47 -4.79 -13.15
N LYS A 375 3.39 -4.26 -14.36
CA LYS A 375 4.56 -3.93 -15.18
C LYS A 375 4.78 -2.43 -15.06
N LEU A 376 5.79 -2.07 -14.29
CA LEU A 376 6.12 -0.69 -13.96
C LEU A 376 7.00 -0.10 -15.06
N ILE A 377 6.75 1.17 -15.38
CA ILE A 377 7.29 1.87 -16.55
C ILE A 377 8.01 3.11 -16.02
N GLY A 378 9.28 3.26 -16.40
CA GLY A 378 10.15 4.32 -15.89
C GLY A 378 10.16 4.45 -14.37
N SER A 379 10.07 5.70 -13.93
CA SER A 379 10.14 6.18 -12.55
C SER A 379 8.78 6.41 -11.88
N HIS A 380 7.68 6.49 -12.65
CA HIS A 380 6.36 6.90 -12.12
C HIS A 380 5.11 6.31 -12.79
N SER A 381 5.26 5.41 -13.76
CA SER A 381 4.13 4.87 -14.56
C SER A 381 3.97 3.35 -14.40
N GLY A 382 2.86 2.80 -14.91
CA GLY A 382 2.71 1.34 -14.97
C GLY A 382 1.43 0.85 -15.63
N VAL A 383 1.50 -0.37 -16.16
CA VAL A 383 0.42 -1.09 -16.84
C VAL A 383 0.12 -2.41 -16.11
N LYS A 384 -1.12 -2.89 -16.19
CA LYS A 384 -1.53 -4.22 -15.71
C LYS A 384 -2.58 -4.83 -16.62
N LEU A 385 -2.68 -6.15 -16.61
CA LEU A 385 -3.75 -6.86 -17.31
C LEU A 385 -5.03 -6.88 -16.47
N CYS A 386 -6.10 -6.29 -16.99
CA CYS A 386 -7.41 -6.29 -16.37
C CYS A 386 -7.95 -7.73 -16.21
N ARG A 387 -8.70 -7.99 -15.13
CA ARG A 387 -9.37 -9.28 -14.89
C ARG A 387 -10.27 -9.68 -16.07
N TRP A 388 -10.99 -8.72 -16.64
CA TRP A 388 -11.94 -8.97 -17.73
C TRP A 388 -11.27 -9.24 -19.08
N THR A 389 -10.07 -8.71 -19.32
CA THR A 389 -9.23 -9.13 -20.46
C THR A 389 -9.01 -10.64 -20.45
N LYS A 390 -8.66 -11.21 -19.30
CA LYS A 390 -8.46 -12.67 -19.13
C LYS A 390 -9.74 -13.50 -19.34
N SER A 391 -10.90 -12.89 -19.15
CA SER A 391 -12.23 -13.49 -19.35
C SER A 391 -12.62 -13.48 -20.82
N MET A 392 -12.55 -12.31 -21.46
CA MET A 392 -12.95 -12.09 -22.86
C MET A 392 -11.98 -12.78 -23.84
N LEU A 393 -10.69 -12.88 -23.53
CA LEU A 393 -9.73 -13.75 -24.25
C LEU A 393 -10.18 -15.22 -24.32
N ARG A 394 -11.01 -15.67 -23.38
CA ARG A 394 -11.57 -17.04 -23.35
C ARG A 394 -13.02 -17.12 -23.82
N GLY A 395 -13.58 -16.03 -24.35
CA GLY A 395 -15.01 -15.92 -24.66
C GLY A 395 -15.94 -16.13 -23.46
N ARG A 396 -15.50 -15.76 -22.24
CA ARG A 396 -16.25 -15.95 -20.98
C ARG A 396 -16.99 -14.69 -20.50
N GLY A 397 -17.12 -13.68 -21.35
CA GLY A 397 -17.75 -12.38 -21.07
C GLY A 397 -16.71 -11.26 -20.92
N GLY A 398 -16.97 -10.13 -21.58
CA GLY A 398 -16.32 -8.83 -21.35
C GLY A 398 -16.75 -8.15 -20.05
N CYS A 399 -16.16 -6.99 -19.75
CA CYS A 399 -16.63 -6.16 -18.62
C CYS A 399 -17.87 -5.35 -19.00
N TYR A 400 -18.52 -4.74 -18.01
CA TYR A 400 -19.70 -3.88 -18.22
C TYR A 400 -19.49 -2.74 -19.25
N LYS A 401 -18.25 -2.29 -19.46
CA LYS A 401 -17.94 -1.27 -20.47
C LYS A 401 -18.11 -1.76 -21.92
N HIS A 402 -18.02 -3.07 -22.14
CA HIS A 402 -18.39 -3.69 -23.41
C HIS A 402 -19.89 -3.50 -23.65
N THR A 403 -20.72 -3.88 -22.69
CA THR A 403 -22.17 -3.67 -22.68
C THR A 403 -22.54 -2.21 -22.91
N PHE A 404 -21.93 -1.27 -22.17
CA PHE A 404 -22.37 0.13 -22.15
C PHE A 404 -21.88 0.94 -23.36
N TYR A 405 -20.67 0.66 -23.85
CA TYR A 405 -19.94 1.54 -24.79
C TYR A 405 -19.24 0.81 -25.95
N GLY A 406 -19.36 -0.53 -26.04
CA GLY A 406 -18.64 -1.33 -27.04
C GLY A 406 -17.13 -1.47 -26.77
N ILE A 407 -16.68 -1.33 -25.53
CA ILE A 407 -15.25 -1.43 -25.18
C ILE A 407 -14.82 -2.89 -25.07
N GLU A 408 -14.13 -3.38 -26.11
CA GLU A 408 -13.58 -4.72 -26.19
C GLU A 408 -12.50 -4.93 -25.11
N SER A 409 -12.85 -5.69 -24.06
CA SER A 409 -12.03 -5.80 -22.85
C SER A 409 -10.71 -6.54 -23.06
N HIS A 410 -10.59 -7.39 -24.08
CA HIS A 410 -9.34 -8.04 -24.47
C HIS A 410 -8.38 -7.12 -25.25
N ARG A 411 -8.86 -5.98 -25.76
CA ARG A 411 -8.08 -4.96 -26.49
C ARG A 411 -7.86 -3.69 -25.68
N CYS A 412 -8.20 -3.74 -24.40
CA CYS A 412 -8.12 -2.64 -23.46
C CYS A 412 -6.86 -2.72 -22.60
N MET A 413 -5.98 -1.74 -22.77
CA MET A 413 -4.78 -1.53 -21.96
C MET A 413 -5.12 -0.70 -20.73
N GLU A 414 -5.01 -1.28 -19.54
CA GLU A 414 -5.21 -0.59 -18.26
C GLU A 414 -3.88 -0.07 -17.73
N THR A 415 -3.70 1.26 -17.74
CA THR A 415 -2.42 1.92 -17.43
C THR A 415 -2.61 3.16 -16.55
N THR A 416 -1.51 3.72 -16.05
CA THR A 416 -1.47 5.07 -15.48
C THR A 416 -0.11 5.74 -15.74
N PRO A 417 -0.10 7.04 -16.08
CA PRO A 417 1.11 7.87 -16.11
C PRO A 417 1.47 8.42 -14.72
N SER A 418 0.68 8.15 -13.68
CA SER A 418 0.92 8.65 -12.33
C SER A 418 0.41 7.66 -11.30
N LEU A 419 1.30 7.02 -10.53
CA LEU A 419 0.88 6.18 -9.39
C LEU A 419 0.45 6.99 -8.16
N ALA A 420 0.78 8.29 -8.11
CA ALA A 420 0.49 9.15 -6.98
C ALA A 420 -0.95 9.72 -7.02
N CYS A 421 -1.58 9.89 -5.85
CA CYS A 421 -2.95 10.40 -5.74
C CYS A 421 -3.10 11.51 -4.69
N ALA A 422 -4.10 12.38 -4.88
CA ALA A 422 -4.52 13.39 -3.91
C ALA A 422 -5.52 12.90 -2.85
N ASN A 423 -6.06 11.67 -3.00
CA ASN A 423 -7.04 11.06 -2.09
C ASN A 423 -6.48 9.79 -1.42
N LYS A 424 -6.99 9.43 -0.23
CA LYS A 424 -6.65 8.21 0.52
C LYS A 424 -7.90 7.36 0.81
N CYS A 425 -8.70 7.07 -0.23
CA CYS A 425 -10.06 6.52 -0.10
C CYS A 425 -10.14 5.19 0.67
N VAL A 426 -11.22 5.00 1.45
CA VAL A 426 -11.48 3.81 2.29
C VAL A 426 -11.71 2.51 1.52
N PHE A 427 -12.05 2.59 0.24
CA PHE A 427 -12.26 1.44 -0.64
C PHE A 427 -11.09 1.25 -1.64
N CYS A 428 -10.10 2.16 -1.66
CA CYS A 428 -8.97 2.06 -2.56
C CYS A 428 -8.02 0.96 -2.08
N TRP A 429 -8.18 -0.23 -2.65
CA TRP A 429 -7.57 -1.51 -2.24
C TRP A 429 -6.03 -1.53 -2.07
N ARG A 430 -5.31 -0.49 -2.51
CA ARG A 430 -3.86 -0.31 -2.31
C ARG A 430 -3.54 0.65 -1.16
N HIS A 431 -4.26 0.49 -0.04
CA HIS A 431 -4.17 1.35 1.13
C HIS A 431 -2.70 1.62 1.55
N HIS A 432 -2.36 2.90 1.69
CA HIS A 432 -1.09 3.40 2.25
C HIS A 432 0.22 3.04 1.52
N THR A 433 0.24 2.18 0.49
CA THR A 433 1.48 1.81 -0.21
C THR A 433 1.84 2.73 -1.37
N ASN A 434 0.86 3.35 -2.03
CA ASN A 434 1.14 4.26 -3.15
C ASN A 434 1.57 5.64 -2.63
N PRO A 435 2.43 6.37 -3.36
CA PRO A 435 2.75 7.75 -3.03
C PRO A 435 1.51 8.62 -3.05
N VAL A 436 1.56 9.71 -2.28
CA VAL A 436 0.51 10.74 -2.32
C VAL A 436 1.12 12.12 -2.53
N GLY A 437 0.31 13.00 -3.10
CA GLY A 437 0.68 14.38 -3.38
C GLY A 437 -0.51 15.18 -3.90
N THR A 438 -0.44 16.48 -3.69
CA THR A 438 -1.36 17.48 -4.26
C THR A 438 -0.81 18.14 -5.52
N GLU A 439 0.45 17.87 -5.86
CA GLU A 439 1.21 18.47 -6.96
C GLU A 439 2.29 17.49 -7.46
N TRP A 440 2.83 17.75 -8.66
CA TRP A 440 3.90 16.94 -9.24
C TRP A 440 5.27 17.34 -8.68
N ARG A 441 5.96 16.40 -8.01
CA ARG A 441 7.26 16.63 -7.34
C ARG A 441 8.32 15.55 -7.60
N TRP A 442 8.12 14.75 -8.65
CA TRP A 442 8.96 13.61 -8.99
C TRP A 442 9.72 13.83 -10.29
N LYS A 443 10.73 13.00 -10.54
CA LYS A 443 11.30 12.80 -11.88
C LYS A 443 10.17 12.55 -12.88
N MET A 444 10.26 13.14 -14.06
CA MET A 444 9.23 13.08 -15.10
C MET A 444 9.78 12.31 -16.30
N ASP A 445 9.08 11.24 -16.66
CA ASP A 445 9.36 10.44 -17.85
C ASP A 445 8.59 11.00 -19.06
N GLN A 446 9.17 10.86 -20.26
CA GLN A 446 8.60 11.37 -21.51
C GLN A 446 7.40 10.54 -21.97
N PRO A 447 6.32 11.16 -22.50
CA PRO A 447 5.06 10.46 -22.77
C PRO A 447 5.17 9.43 -23.90
N GLU A 448 6.05 9.63 -24.90
CA GLU A 448 6.35 8.65 -25.95
C GLU A 448 6.97 7.38 -25.38
N MET A 449 7.87 7.50 -24.41
CA MET A 449 8.46 6.35 -23.73
C MET A 449 7.41 5.62 -22.91
N ILE A 450 6.60 6.35 -22.14
CA ILE A 450 5.53 5.75 -21.32
C ILE A 450 4.54 4.97 -22.20
N LEU A 451 4.12 5.53 -23.34
CA LEU A 451 3.17 4.87 -24.24
C LEU A 451 3.80 3.64 -24.90
N ARG A 452 5.02 3.76 -25.43
CA ARG A 452 5.74 2.66 -26.07
C ARG A 452 5.91 1.49 -25.11
N GLU A 453 6.42 1.74 -23.91
CA GLU A 453 6.61 0.70 -22.90
C GLU A 453 5.29 0.16 -22.35
N ALA A 454 4.21 0.95 -22.28
CA ALA A 454 2.89 0.45 -21.90
C ALA A 454 2.36 -0.56 -22.93
N ILE A 455 2.46 -0.26 -24.22
CA ILE A 455 2.05 -1.16 -25.31
C ILE A 455 2.91 -2.43 -25.31
N GLU A 456 4.25 -2.31 -25.26
CA GLU A 456 5.17 -3.44 -25.22
C GLU A 456 4.90 -4.37 -24.01
N ASN A 457 4.69 -3.80 -22.82
CA ASN A 457 4.36 -4.57 -21.62
C ASN A 457 2.96 -5.19 -21.67
N HIS A 458 1.95 -4.49 -22.21
CA HIS A 458 0.61 -5.05 -22.40
C HIS A 458 0.64 -6.24 -23.37
N GLN A 459 1.29 -6.09 -24.52
CA GLN A 459 1.51 -7.17 -25.48
C GLN A 459 2.29 -8.34 -24.87
N SER A 460 3.29 -8.08 -24.02
CA SER A 460 4.01 -9.12 -23.27
C SER A 460 3.10 -9.89 -22.30
N LEU A 461 2.16 -9.21 -21.64
CA LEU A 461 1.15 -9.82 -20.78
C LEU A 461 0.12 -10.64 -21.57
N ILE A 462 -0.31 -10.17 -22.75
CA ILE A 462 -1.22 -10.94 -23.65
C ILE A 462 -0.51 -12.19 -24.18
N LYS A 463 0.75 -12.08 -24.63
CA LYS A 463 1.57 -13.22 -25.13
C LYS A 463 1.63 -14.40 -24.15
N GLN A 464 1.58 -14.16 -22.84
CA GLN A 464 1.55 -15.21 -21.81
C GLN A 464 0.27 -16.08 -21.83
N PHE A 465 -0.78 -15.66 -22.53
CA PHE A 465 -2.00 -16.44 -22.74
C PHE A 465 -1.94 -17.36 -23.96
N LYS A 466 -0.86 -17.32 -24.75
CA LYS A 466 -0.69 -18.20 -25.91
C LYS A 466 -0.62 -19.67 -25.46
N GLY A 467 -1.54 -20.50 -25.96
CA GLY A 467 -1.63 -21.91 -25.59
C GLY A 467 -2.30 -22.20 -24.25
N VAL A 468 -2.81 -21.18 -23.54
CA VAL A 468 -3.56 -21.39 -22.30
C VAL A 468 -4.96 -21.96 -22.61
N PRO A 469 -5.41 -23.03 -21.93
CA PRO A 469 -6.70 -23.66 -22.21
C PRO A 469 -7.89 -22.68 -22.20
N GLY A 470 -8.74 -22.85 -23.20
CA GLY A 470 -9.94 -22.04 -23.41
C GLY A 470 -9.71 -20.64 -23.99
N VAL A 471 -8.48 -20.20 -24.23
CA VAL A 471 -8.21 -18.95 -24.97
C VAL A 471 -8.55 -19.15 -26.44
N ARG A 472 -9.33 -18.24 -27.02
CA ARG A 472 -9.72 -18.30 -28.43
C ARG A 472 -8.65 -17.65 -29.32
N GLY A 473 -8.39 -18.22 -30.49
CA GLY A 473 -7.36 -17.73 -31.42
C GLY A 473 -7.64 -16.33 -31.94
N ASP A 474 -8.88 -16.09 -32.39
CA ASP A 474 -9.39 -14.78 -32.81
C ASP A 474 -9.18 -13.70 -31.74
N ARG A 475 -9.64 -13.95 -30.51
CA ARG A 475 -9.51 -13.00 -29.39
C ARG A 475 -8.05 -12.79 -28.97
N PHE A 476 -7.19 -13.79 -29.10
CA PHE A 476 -5.75 -13.63 -28.84
C PHE A 476 -5.09 -12.72 -29.88
N GLU A 477 -5.38 -12.90 -31.17
CA GLU A 477 -4.86 -12.05 -32.26
C GLU A 477 -5.37 -10.61 -32.14
N GLU A 478 -6.67 -10.41 -31.88
CA GLU A 478 -7.26 -9.10 -31.60
C GLU A 478 -6.62 -8.42 -30.39
N GLY A 479 -6.40 -9.17 -29.30
CA GLY A 479 -5.82 -8.65 -28.05
C GLY A 479 -4.35 -8.24 -28.14
N MET A 480 -3.62 -8.69 -29.18
CA MET A 480 -2.28 -8.18 -29.47
C MET A 480 -2.30 -6.74 -30.01
N VAL A 481 -3.46 -6.25 -30.48
CA VAL A 481 -3.66 -4.89 -31.00
C VAL A 481 -4.52 -4.07 -30.03
N VAL A 482 -3.86 -3.23 -29.25
CA VAL A 482 -4.52 -2.30 -28.32
C VAL A 482 -5.39 -1.32 -29.11
N LYS A 483 -6.67 -1.20 -28.70
CA LYS A 483 -7.64 -0.23 -29.26
C LYS A 483 -8.19 0.74 -28.23
N HIS A 484 -8.09 0.40 -26.95
CA HIS A 484 -8.63 1.19 -25.84
C HIS A 484 -7.56 1.36 -24.75
N CYS A 485 -7.41 2.57 -24.23
CA CYS A 485 -6.52 2.88 -23.11
C CYS A 485 -7.35 3.37 -21.92
N ALA A 486 -7.40 2.55 -20.87
CA ALA A 486 -8.04 2.88 -19.61
C ALA A 486 -7.02 3.51 -18.66
N LEU A 487 -7.00 4.84 -18.62
CA LEU A 487 -6.25 5.67 -17.68
C LEU A 487 -6.98 5.67 -16.33
N SER A 488 -6.88 4.55 -15.62
CA SER A 488 -7.67 4.29 -14.42
C SER A 488 -7.05 3.29 -13.44
N LEU A 489 -5.79 2.89 -13.65
CA LEU A 489 -5.19 1.75 -12.95
C LEU A 489 -4.91 2.02 -11.46
N VAL A 490 -4.33 3.18 -11.14
CA VAL A 490 -4.03 3.71 -9.80
C VAL A 490 -3.53 5.15 -9.92
N GLY A 491 -3.53 5.86 -8.80
CA GLY A 491 -3.09 7.24 -8.73
C GLY A 491 -4.12 8.18 -9.32
N GLU A 492 -3.65 9.34 -9.76
CA GLU A 492 -4.45 10.37 -10.40
C GLU A 492 -3.80 10.73 -11.75
N PRO A 493 -4.30 10.18 -12.88
CA PRO A 493 -3.70 10.37 -14.20
C PRO A 493 -3.61 11.84 -14.62
N ILE A 494 -4.58 12.67 -14.23
CA ILE A 494 -4.62 14.09 -14.62
C ILE A 494 -3.52 14.93 -13.94
N MET A 495 -2.87 14.39 -12.91
CA MET A 495 -1.75 15.04 -12.22
C MET A 495 -0.43 14.93 -13.01
N TYR A 496 -0.35 14.09 -14.05
CA TYR A 496 0.82 14.01 -14.92
C TYR A 496 0.92 15.28 -15.80
N PRO A 497 2.02 16.07 -15.73
CA PRO A 497 2.08 17.39 -16.39
C PRO A 497 1.87 17.35 -17.90
N GLU A 498 2.28 16.26 -18.58
CA GLU A 498 2.15 16.09 -20.02
C GLU A 498 0.95 15.22 -20.43
N ILE A 499 -0.12 15.18 -19.62
CA ILE A 499 -1.32 14.37 -19.89
C ILE A 499 -1.95 14.67 -21.25
N ASN A 500 -1.99 15.93 -21.70
CA ASN A 500 -2.50 16.29 -23.02
C ASN A 500 -1.62 15.76 -24.16
N THR A 501 -0.29 15.78 -24.01
CA THR A 501 0.65 15.17 -24.97
C THR A 501 0.43 13.65 -25.03
N PHE A 502 0.29 13.00 -23.87
CA PHE A 502 0.03 11.56 -23.78
C PHE A 502 -1.31 11.17 -24.44
N LEU A 503 -2.36 11.98 -24.27
CA LEU A 503 -3.66 11.78 -24.91
C LEU A 503 -3.56 11.90 -26.44
N LYS A 504 -2.88 12.92 -26.97
CA LYS A 504 -2.61 13.06 -28.42
C LYS A 504 -1.87 11.85 -29.00
N LEU A 505 -0.85 11.36 -28.28
CA LEU A 505 -0.09 10.19 -28.72
C LEU A 505 -0.99 8.95 -28.80
N LEU A 506 -1.89 8.73 -27.84
CA LEU A 506 -2.88 7.64 -27.91
C LEU A 506 -3.75 7.75 -29.18
N HIS A 507 -4.30 8.92 -29.47
CA HIS A 507 -5.17 9.14 -30.63
C HIS A 507 -4.43 8.99 -31.97
N ARG A 508 -3.21 9.51 -32.08
CA ARG A 508 -2.35 9.30 -33.27
C ARG A 508 -1.99 7.82 -33.50
N HIS A 509 -2.01 6.99 -32.46
CA HIS A 509 -1.89 5.54 -32.54
C HIS A 509 -3.23 4.81 -32.76
N ASN A 510 -4.33 5.54 -33.02
CA ASN A 510 -5.70 5.04 -33.13
C ASN A 510 -6.20 4.28 -31.87
N ILE A 511 -5.73 4.71 -30.69
CA ILE A 511 -6.12 4.18 -29.38
C ILE A 511 -7.07 5.17 -28.71
N SER A 512 -8.30 4.72 -28.42
CA SER A 512 -9.30 5.51 -27.70
C SER A 512 -8.91 5.71 -26.22
N SER A 513 -9.24 6.86 -25.63
CA SER A 513 -8.79 7.26 -24.29
C SER A 513 -9.94 7.39 -23.28
N PHE A 514 -9.81 6.70 -22.15
CA PHE A 514 -10.77 6.67 -21.06
C PHE A 514 -10.09 7.14 -19.77
N LEU A 515 -10.18 8.43 -19.46
CA LEU A 515 -9.52 9.05 -18.31
C LEU A 515 -10.46 9.08 -17.09
N VAL A 516 -9.97 8.59 -15.96
CA VAL A 516 -10.69 8.62 -14.67
C VAL A 516 -9.96 9.53 -13.70
N THR A 517 -10.69 10.46 -13.09
CA THR A 517 -10.19 11.40 -12.07
C THR A 517 -11.05 11.41 -10.80
N ASN A 518 -10.46 11.85 -9.69
CA ASN A 518 -11.08 11.99 -8.36
C ASN A 518 -11.72 13.38 -8.09
N ALA A 519 -11.85 14.23 -9.11
CA ALA A 519 -12.40 15.59 -9.00
C ALA A 519 -11.72 16.50 -7.95
N GLN A 520 -10.39 16.38 -7.78
CA GLN A 520 -9.61 17.35 -7.00
C GLN A 520 -8.86 18.38 -7.86
N PHE A 521 -8.90 18.24 -9.19
CA PHE A 521 -8.08 18.99 -10.14
C PHE A 521 -8.94 19.74 -11.19
N PRO A 522 -9.71 20.76 -10.78
CA PRO A 522 -10.69 21.43 -11.65
C PRO A 522 -10.07 22.29 -12.76
N VAL A 523 -8.83 22.77 -12.60
CA VAL A 523 -8.14 23.56 -13.62
C VAL A 523 -7.62 22.65 -14.73
N GLU A 524 -7.05 21.51 -14.31
CA GLU A 524 -6.53 20.46 -15.16
C GLU A 524 -7.66 19.79 -15.95
N ILE A 525 -8.84 19.59 -15.34
CA ILE A 525 -10.04 19.16 -16.06
C ILE A 525 -10.39 20.19 -17.15
N ARG A 526 -10.47 21.49 -16.86
CA ARG A 526 -10.77 22.50 -17.90
C ARG A 526 -9.75 22.51 -19.03
N ASN A 527 -8.47 22.43 -18.69
CA ASN A 527 -7.35 22.43 -19.65
C ASN A 527 -7.16 21.10 -20.40
N LEU A 528 -7.89 20.03 -20.02
CA LEU A 528 -7.80 18.74 -20.70
C LEU A 528 -8.28 18.85 -22.15
N GLU A 529 -7.44 18.42 -23.09
CA GLU A 529 -7.79 18.31 -24.50
C GLU A 529 -8.80 17.15 -24.73
N PRO A 530 -9.44 17.07 -25.92
CA PRO A 530 -10.47 16.07 -26.18
C PRO A 530 -10.03 14.64 -25.83
N VAL A 531 -10.83 13.95 -25.02
CA VAL A 531 -10.69 12.51 -24.72
C VAL A 531 -11.88 11.75 -25.29
N THR A 532 -11.76 10.43 -25.49
CA THR A 532 -12.90 9.65 -26.00
C THR A 532 -14.04 9.64 -24.98
N GLN A 533 -13.72 9.48 -23.69
CA GLN A 533 -14.69 9.65 -22.59
C GLN A 533 -13.99 9.97 -21.26
N LEU A 534 -14.44 11.03 -20.58
CA LEU A 534 -13.92 11.52 -19.29
C LEU A 534 -14.81 11.08 -18.13
N TYR A 535 -14.22 10.51 -17.08
CA TYR A 535 -14.92 10.01 -15.92
C TYR A 535 -14.50 10.77 -14.66
N VAL A 536 -15.49 11.19 -13.88
CA VAL A 536 -15.29 11.64 -12.50
C VAL A 536 -15.83 10.57 -11.56
N SER A 537 -15.03 10.17 -10.57
CA SER A 537 -15.51 9.32 -9.48
C SER A 537 -16.26 10.18 -8.47
N VAL A 538 -17.52 9.84 -8.19
CA VAL A 538 -18.43 10.58 -7.30
C VAL A 538 -18.89 9.61 -6.21
N ASP A 539 -17.96 9.21 -5.35
CA ASP A 539 -18.17 8.13 -4.38
C ASP A 539 -18.97 8.56 -3.13
N ALA A 540 -19.27 9.86 -3.01
CA ALA A 540 -20.04 10.47 -1.93
C ALA A 540 -20.78 11.72 -2.43
N SER A 541 -21.96 12.03 -1.86
CA SER A 541 -22.77 13.18 -2.29
C SER A 541 -22.64 14.43 -1.41
N THR A 542 -22.12 14.29 -0.18
CA THR A 542 -21.99 15.39 0.79
C THR A 542 -20.53 15.66 1.14
N LYS A 543 -20.25 16.85 1.67
CA LYS A 543 -18.91 17.22 2.15
C LYS A 543 -18.40 16.28 3.24
N GLU A 544 -19.28 15.88 4.14
CA GLU A 544 -19.01 15.03 5.29
C GLU A 544 -18.75 13.58 4.85
N SER A 545 -19.59 13.03 3.95
CA SER A 545 -19.38 11.68 3.40
C SER A 545 -18.15 11.63 2.50
N LEU A 546 -17.89 12.63 1.66
CA LEU A 546 -16.67 12.71 0.83
C LEU A 546 -15.41 12.76 1.70
N LYS A 547 -15.40 13.55 2.79
CA LYS A 547 -14.27 13.59 3.72
C LYS A 547 -14.02 12.25 4.41
N LYS A 548 -15.09 11.54 4.78
CA LYS A 548 -15.04 10.23 5.47
C LYS A 548 -14.56 9.10 4.54
N ILE A 549 -15.08 9.08 3.31
CA ILE A 549 -14.89 8.02 2.33
C ILE A 549 -13.60 8.25 1.53
N ASP A 550 -13.43 9.41 0.90
CA ASP A 550 -12.30 9.65 -0.02
C ASP A 550 -11.02 10.12 0.68
N ARG A 551 -11.18 10.74 1.86
CA ARG A 551 -10.07 11.27 2.66
C ARG A 551 -9.10 12.12 1.80
N PRO A 552 -9.59 13.17 1.11
CA PRO A 552 -8.76 14.04 0.26
C PRO A 552 -7.72 14.80 1.08
N LEU A 553 -6.58 15.09 0.45
CA LEU A 553 -5.47 15.85 1.07
C LEU A 553 -5.68 17.38 1.02
N PHE A 554 -6.46 17.87 0.06
CA PHE A 554 -6.75 19.30 -0.07
C PHE A 554 -7.65 19.79 1.08
N LYS A 555 -7.40 21.01 1.58
CA LYS A 555 -8.25 21.64 2.62
C LYS A 555 -9.58 22.13 2.05
N ASP A 556 -9.53 22.57 0.80
CA ASP A 556 -10.59 23.09 -0.07
C ASP A 556 -11.27 21.99 -0.91
N PHE A 557 -11.06 20.71 -0.57
CA PHE A 557 -11.48 19.52 -1.34
C PHE A 557 -12.93 19.56 -1.84
N TRP A 558 -13.86 20.08 -1.04
CA TRP A 558 -15.28 20.14 -1.40
C TRP A 558 -15.55 21.19 -2.49
N GLN A 559 -14.88 22.35 -2.41
CA GLN A 559 -15.01 23.38 -3.43
C GLN A 559 -14.37 22.91 -4.74
N ARG A 560 -13.19 22.29 -4.66
CA ARG A 560 -12.53 21.64 -5.79
C ARG A 560 -13.41 20.60 -6.46
N PHE A 561 -14.05 19.75 -5.66
CA PHE A 561 -15.00 18.74 -6.13
C PHE A 561 -16.16 19.38 -6.92
N LEU A 562 -16.88 20.35 -6.33
CA LEU A 562 -17.97 21.04 -7.02
C LEU A 562 -17.51 21.78 -8.29
N ASP A 563 -16.33 22.39 -8.27
CA ASP A 563 -15.78 23.10 -9.43
C ASP A 563 -15.23 22.15 -10.51
N SER A 564 -14.84 20.92 -10.14
CA SER A 564 -14.55 19.83 -11.07
C SER A 564 -15.83 19.29 -11.74
N LEU A 565 -16.95 19.23 -11.02
CA LEU A 565 -18.26 18.88 -11.61
C LEU A 565 -18.72 19.92 -12.63
N LYS A 566 -18.53 21.22 -12.34
CA LYS A 566 -18.80 22.31 -13.30
C LYS A 566 -17.84 22.25 -14.50
N ALA A 567 -16.55 22.04 -14.25
CA ALA A 567 -15.55 21.87 -15.31
C ALA A 567 -15.84 20.68 -16.23
N LEU A 568 -16.54 19.65 -15.73
CA LEU A 568 -17.03 18.54 -16.55
C LEU A 568 -18.21 18.98 -17.43
N ALA A 569 -19.16 19.76 -16.92
CA ALA A 569 -20.29 20.31 -17.70
C ALA A 569 -19.85 21.22 -18.86
N GLU A 570 -18.69 21.86 -18.73
CA GLU A 570 -18.07 22.70 -19.77
C GLU A 570 -17.51 21.87 -20.95
N LYS A 571 -17.33 20.54 -20.79
CA LYS A 571 -16.77 19.66 -21.84
C LYS A 571 -17.77 19.33 -22.93
N GLN A 572 -17.25 19.23 -24.15
CA GLN A 572 -18.01 18.82 -25.33
C GLN A 572 -17.93 17.31 -25.58
N GLN A 573 -16.82 16.66 -25.18
CA GLN A 573 -16.64 15.21 -25.29
C GLN A 573 -17.42 14.46 -24.20
N ARG A 574 -17.62 13.15 -24.37
CA ARG A 574 -18.42 12.31 -23.47
C ARG A 574 -17.96 12.35 -22.02
N THR A 575 -18.88 12.58 -21.10
CA THR A 575 -18.67 12.77 -19.66
C THR A 575 -19.42 11.73 -18.83
N VAL A 576 -18.80 11.24 -17.76
CA VAL A 576 -19.37 10.16 -16.93
C VAL A 576 -19.19 10.47 -15.45
N TYR A 577 -20.26 10.36 -14.67
CA TYR A 577 -20.15 10.16 -13.23
C TYR A 577 -20.12 8.68 -12.91
N ARG A 578 -19.14 8.24 -12.12
CA ARG A 578 -19.08 6.87 -11.62
C ARG A 578 -19.36 6.86 -10.12
N LEU A 579 -20.52 6.32 -9.76
CA LEU A 579 -21.03 6.18 -8.40
C LEU A 579 -20.71 4.76 -7.90
N THR A 580 -19.90 4.65 -6.84
CA THR A 580 -19.71 3.38 -6.13
C THR A 580 -20.74 3.24 -5.01
N LEU A 581 -21.78 2.43 -5.22
CA LEU A 581 -22.83 2.20 -4.23
C LEU A 581 -22.35 1.22 -3.15
N VAL A 582 -22.36 1.67 -1.89
CA VAL A 582 -21.95 0.90 -0.71
C VAL A 582 -23.13 0.84 0.27
N LYS A 583 -23.63 -0.38 0.52
CA LYS A 583 -24.81 -0.59 1.36
C LYS A 583 -24.57 -0.08 2.79
N ALA A 584 -25.55 0.67 3.30
CA ALA A 584 -25.53 1.40 4.57
C ALA A 584 -24.49 2.53 4.71
N TRP A 585 -23.84 2.98 3.63
CA TRP A 585 -22.91 4.12 3.68
C TRP A 585 -23.37 5.33 2.86
N ASN A 586 -23.88 5.13 1.64
CA ASN A 586 -24.29 6.21 0.72
C ASN A 586 -25.62 5.94 -0.02
N VAL A 587 -26.40 4.95 0.42
CA VAL A 587 -27.71 4.63 -0.19
C VAL A 587 -28.76 5.71 0.13
N ASP A 588 -28.74 6.25 1.35
CA ASP A 588 -29.72 7.24 1.83
C ASP A 588 -29.47 8.66 1.27
N GLU A 589 -28.42 8.84 0.47
CA GLU A 589 -27.93 10.13 -0.06
C GLU A 589 -28.56 10.54 -1.41
N LEU A 590 -29.61 9.83 -1.85
CA LEU A 590 -30.22 9.92 -3.19
C LEU A 590 -30.47 11.36 -3.71
N LYS A 591 -31.06 12.23 -2.87
CA LYS A 591 -31.39 13.63 -3.25
C LYS A 591 -30.14 14.47 -3.50
N ALA A 592 -29.11 14.31 -2.68
CA ALA A 592 -27.86 15.03 -2.85
C ALA A 592 -27.10 14.54 -4.10
N TYR A 593 -27.19 13.25 -4.45
CA TYR A 593 -26.71 12.79 -5.75
C TYR A 593 -27.46 13.43 -6.93
N ALA A 594 -28.79 13.57 -6.85
CA ALA A 594 -29.57 14.27 -7.88
C ALA A 594 -29.19 15.77 -8.01
N GLU A 595 -28.87 16.44 -6.91
CA GLU A 595 -28.33 17.81 -6.90
C GLU A 595 -26.96 17.90 -7.60
N LEU A 596 -26.04 16.96 -7.33
CA LEU A 596 -24.74 16.90 -8.01
C LEU A 596 -24.87 16.61 -9.52
N VAL A 597 -25.77 15.71 -9.91
CA VAL A 597 -26.10 15.46 -11.33
C VAL A 597 -26.65 16.73 -11.99
N SER A 598 -27.54 17.44 -11.30
CA SER A 598 -28.11 18.71 -11.80
C SER A 598 -27.06 19.81 -11.97
N LEU A 599 -26.02 19.82 -11.12
CA LEU A 599 -24.92 20.77 -11.15
C LEU A 599 -23.99 20.58 -12.37
N GLY A 600 -23.55 19.34 -12.64
CA GLY A 600 -22.54 19.08 -13.67
C GLY A 600 -23.03 18.36 -14.92
N LYS A 601 -24.31 17.98 -14.98
CA LYS A 601 -25.03 17.43 -16.14
C LYS A 601 -24.20 16.46 -17.01
N PRO A 602 -23.65 15.38 -16.44
CA PRO A 602 -22.85 14.42 -17.20
C PRO A 602 -23.68 13.75 -18.31
N ASP A 603 -23.03 13.23 -19.35
CA ASP A 603 -23.71 12.46 -20.40
C ASP A 603 -24.27 11.12 -19.86
N PHE A 604 -23.50 10.51 -18.95
CA PHE A 604 -23.77 9.19 -18.37
C PHE A 604 -23.51 9.15 -16.87
N ILE A 605 -24.24 8.28 -16.17
CA ILE A 605 -24.01 7.96 -14.76
C ILE A 605 -23.92 6.44 -14.65
N GLU A 606 -22.72 5.94 -14.33
CA GLU A 606 -22.48 4.54 -13.97
C GLU A 606 -22.78 4.36 -12.48
N VAL A 607 -23.78 3.55 -12.14
CA VAL A 607 -24.03 3.15 -10.75
C VAL A 607 -23.57 1.72 -10.57
N LYS A 608 -22.53 1.53 -9.76
CA LYS A 608 -21.87 0.25 -9.58
C LYS A 608 -21.85 -0.18 -8.12
N GLY A 609 -22.34 -1.38 -7.84
CA GLY A 609 -22.20 -2.00 -6.52
C GLY A 609 -20.74 -2.22 -6.15
N VAL A 610 -20.36 -1.86 -4.93
CA VAL A 610 -19.01 -2.07 -4.41
C VAL A 610 -18.61 -3.55 -4.48
N THR A 611 -17.39 -3.82 -4.93
CA THR A 611 -16.82 -5.18 -4.93
C THR A 611 -15.92 -5.35 -3.70
N TYR A 612 -16.20 -6.34 -2.88
CA TYR A 612 -15.35 -6.67 -1.73
C TYR A 612 -14.02 -7.29 -2.19
N CYS A 613 -12.91 -6.76 -1.67
CA CYS A 613 -11.55 -7.15 -2.07
C CYS A 613 -10.75 -7.82 -0.93
N GLY A 614 -11.42 -8.23 0.15
CA GLY A 614 -10.80 -8.79 1.36
C GLY A 614 -10.69 -7.79 2.51
N GLU A 615 -10.34 -8.30 3.69
CA GLU A 615 -10.18 -7.48 4.90
C GLU A 615 -8.91 -6.63 4.82
N SER A 616 -9.00 -5.36 5.18
CA SER A 616 -7.83 -4.50 5.35
C SER A 616 -7.92 -3.76 6.68
N SER A 617 -6.79 -3.59 7.37
CA SER A 617 -6.73 -2.90 8.67
C SER A 617 -7.10 -1.41 8.63
N ALA A 618 -7.43 -0.88 7.44
CA ALA A 618 -7.77 0.52 7.19
C ALA A 618 -9.21 0.72 6.69
N SER A 619 -9.97 -0.37 6.42
CA SER A 619 -11.33 -0.33 5.88
C SER A 619 -12.30 -1.15 6.73
N ASN A 620 -13.44 -0.55 7.05
CA ASN A 620 -14.55 -1.24 7.75
C ASN A 620 -15.55 -1.85 6.76
N LEU A 621 -15.18 -1.97 5.48
CA LEU A 621 -16.02 -2.58 4.45
C LEU A 621 -16.09 -4.09 4.68
N THR A 622 -17.28 -4.68 4.63
CA THR A 622 -17.50 -6.13 4.75
C THR A 622 -18.34 -6.64 3.57
N MET A 623 -18.48 -7.97 3.45
CA MET A 623 -19.42 -8.57 2.49
C MET A 623 -20.86 -8.09 2.67
N ALA A 624 -21.29 -7.72 3.89
CA ALA A 624 -22.63 -7.19 4.14
C ALA A 624 -22.86 -5.79 3.53
N ASN A 625 -21.79 -5.08 3.15
CA ASN A 625 -21.87 -3.78 2.48
C ASN A 625 -21.94 -3.89 0.94
N VAL A 626 -21.80 -5.10 0.38
CA VAL A 626 -21.96 -5.35 -1.06
C VAL A 626 -23.46 -5.44 -1.37
N PRO A 627 -24.02 -4.54 -2.20
CA PRO A 627 -25.42 -4.62 -2.58
C PRO A 627 -25.66 -5.76 -3.56
N TRP A 628 -26.84 -6.37 -3.52
CA TRP A 628 -27.35 -7.25 -4.56
C TRP A 628 -27.72 -6.46 -5.82
N HIS A 629 -27.84 -7.13 -6.97
CA HIS A 629 -28.13 -6.42 -8.21
C HIS A 629 -29.49 -5.71 -8.20
N GLU A 630 -30.53 -6.37 -7.68
CA GLU A 630 -31.86 -5.77 -7.55
C GLU A 630 -31.89 -4.55 -6.59
N GLU A 631 -30.99 -4.49 -5.60
CA GLU A 631 -30.83 -3.31 -4.74
C GLU A 631 -30.23 -2.12 -5.52
N VAL A 632 -29.28 -2.38 -6.42
CA VAL A 632 -28.74 -1.34 -7.31
C VAL A 632 -29.78 -0.91 -8.35
N VAL A 633 -30.55 -1.85 -8.92
CA VAL A 633 -31.68 -1.55 -9.83
C VAL A 633 -32.72 -0.65 -9.14
N HIS A 634 -33.06 -0.91 -7.88
CA HIS A 634 -34.00 -0.10 -7.12
C HIS A 634 -33.48 1.33 -6.92
N PHE A 635 -32.26 1.49 -6.39
CA PHE A 635 -31.61 2.79 -6.21
C PHE A 635 -31.51 3.58 -7.53
N VAL A 636 -31.19 2.91 -8.63
CA VAL A 636 -31.06 3.52 -9.96
C VAL A 636 -32.41 4.03 -10.49
N ARG A 637 -33.51 3.31 -10.24
CA ARG A 637 -34.87 3.77 -10.58
C ARG A 637 -35.25 5.02 -9.78
N GLU A 638 -35.09 4.96 -8.45
CA GLU A 638 -35.40 6.13 -7.60
C GLU A 638 -34.53 7.34 -7.93
N LEU A 639 -33.26 7.14 -8.29
CA LEU A 639 -32.39 8.22 -8.74
C LEU A 639 -32.90 8.80 -10.05
N ALA A 640 -33.21 7.96 -11.05
CA ALA A 640 -33.71 8.40 -12.35
C ALA A 640 -35.01 9.21 -12.25
N ASP A 641 -35.92 8.84 -11.35
CA ASP A 641 -37.16 9.58 -11.06
C ASP A 641 -36.90 11.02 -10.56
N LEU A 642 -35.74 11.29 -9.95
CA LEU A 642 -35.33 12.63 -9.50
C LEU A 642 -34.59 13.46 -10.57
N ILE A 643 -34.14 12.85 -11.68
CA ILE A 643 -33.35 13.53 -12.73
C ILE A 643 -34.04 13.40 -14.11
N PRO A 644 -35.09 14.19 -14.39
CA PRO A 644 -36.01 13.94 -15.51
C PRO A 644 -35.40 14.07 -16.92
N ASP A 645 -34.22 14.65 -17.08
CA ASP A 645 -33.47 14.69 -18.35
C ASP A 645 -32.77 13.36 -18.70
N TYR A 646 -32.82 12.38 -17.78
CA TYR A 646 -32.13 11.10 -17.82
C TYR A 646 -33.11 9.92 -17.80
N ASP A 647 -32.64 8.75 -18.22
CA ASP A 647 -33.38 7.48 -18.23
C ASP A 647 -32.39 6.30 -18.19
N ILE A 648 -32.85 5.11 -17.81
CA ILE A 648 -31.99 3.92 -17.66
C ILE A 648 -31.73 3.32 -19.05
N ALA A 649 -30.46 3.28 -19.45
CA ALA A 649 -30.06 2.81 -20.77
C ALA A 649 -29.63 1.34 -20.78
N CYS A 650 -28.81 0.91 -19.83
CA CYS A 650 -28.20 -0.42 -19.82
C CYS A 650 -28.08 -1.00 -18.40
N GLU A 651 -28.03 -2.32 -18.28
CA GLU A 651 -27.57 -3.04 -17.08
C GLU A 651 -26.45 -4.02 -17.47
N HIS A 652 -25.58 -4.36 -16.52
CA HIS A 652 -24.70 -5.52 -16.62
C HIS A 652 -24.67 -6.24 -15.28
N GLU A 653 -25.57 -7.23 -15.12
CA GLU A 653 -25.79 -7.99 -13.89
C GLU A 653 -24.48 -8.56 -13.32
N HIS A 654 -23.63 -9.11 -14.18
CA HIS A 654 -22.39 -9.79 -13.78
C HIS A 654 -21.33 -8.85 -13.19
N SER A 655 -21.38 -7.54 -13.47
CA SER A 655 -20.53 -6.53 -12.78
C SER A 655 -21.26 -5.78 -11.67
N ASN A 656 -22.53 -6.11 -11.41
CA ASN A 656 -23.48 -5.33 -10.63
C ASN A 656 -23.40 -3.82 -10.95
N CYS A 657 -23.67 -3.47 -12.21
CA CYS A 657 -23.55 -2.11 -12.72
C CYS A 657 -24.76 -1.76 -13.58
N LEU A 658 -25.25 -0.52 -13.50
CA LEU A 658 -26.24 0.05 -14.39
C LEU A 658 -25.75 1.36 -15.00
N LEU A 659 -26.27 1.69 -16.17
CA LEU A 659 -26.04 2.93 -16.90
C LEU A 659 -27.33 3.74 -16.95
N ILE A 660 -27.32 4.90 -16.31
CA ILE A 660 -28.25 5.98 -16.61
C ILE A 660 -27.62 6.84 -17.71
N ALA A 661 -28.39 7.21 -18.74
CA ALA A 661 -27.92 8.09 -19.81
C ALA A 661 -28.84 9.31 -19.95
N HIS A 662 -28.29 10.44 -20.34
CA HIS A 662 -29.09 11.61 -20.71
C HIS A 662 -29.91 11.28 -21.95
N LYS A 663 -31.20 11.63 -21.97
CA LYS A 663 -32.16 11.38 -23.05
C LYS A 663 -31.72 11.87 -24.45
N LYS A 664 -30.73 12.77 -24.56
CA LYS A 664 -30.12 13.15 -25.84
C LYS A 664 -29.42 12.00 -26.58
N PHE A 665 -29.07 10.91 -25.88
CA PHE A 665 -28.57 9.66 -26.49
C PHE A 665 -29.69 8.67 -26.85
N LYS A 666 -30.97 9.07 -26.75
CA LYS A 666 -32.13 8.26 -27.13
C LYS A 666 -32.69 8.77 -28.46
N ILE A 667 -32.07 8.34 -29.56
CA ILE A 667 -32.35 8.81 -30.92
C ILE A 667 -33.44 7.93 -31.52
N ASP A 668 -34.53 8.54 -32.02
CA ASP A 668 -35.70 7.83 -32.58
C ASP A 668 -36.30 6.74 -31.67
N GLY A 669 -36.17 6.94 -30.34
CA GLY A 669 -36.62 6.00 -29.31
C GLY A 669 -35.61 4.91 -28.94
N GLU A 670 -34.54 4.75 -29.72
CA GLU A 670 -33.48 3.77 -29.50
C GLU A 670 -32.28 4.38 -28.76
N TRP A 671 -31.61 3.58 -27.94
CA TRP A 671 -30.40 4.02 -27.23
C TRP A 671 -29.17 3.99 -28.14
N CYS A 672 -28.39 5.07 -28.12
CA CYS A 672 -27.13 5.24 -28.84
C CYS A 672 -26.00 5.55 -27.85
N THR A 673 -25.80 4.65 -26.87
CA THR A 673 -24.75 4.76 -25.85
C THR A 673 -23.41 4.20 -26.31
N TRP A 674 -23.37 3.38 -27.36
CA TRP A 674 -22.10 2.91 -27.92
C TRP A 674 -21.31 4.04 -28.57
N ILE A 675 -20.01 3.80 -28.76
CA ILE A 675 -19.06 4.78 -29.30
C ILE A 675 -18.69 4.33 -30.71
N ASP A 676 -18.85 5.20 -31.69
CA ASP A 676 -18.22 5.02 -32.99
C ASP A 676 -16.75 5.42 -32.87
N TYR A 677 -15.89 4.41 -32.71
CA TYR A 677 -14.46 4.61 -32.49
C TYR A 677 -13.75 5.18 -33.70
N ASP A 678 -14.12 4.75 -34.90
CA ASP A 678 -13.47 5.19 -36.12
C ASP A 678 -13.88 6.64 -36.42
N ARG A 679 -15.17 6.98 -36.25
CA ARG A 679 -15.65 8.36 -36.32
C ARG A 679 -15.02 9.28 -35.28
N PHE A 680 -14.79 8.79 -34.05
CA PHE A 680 -14.03 9.55 -33.05
C PHE A 680 -12.60 9.86 -33.51
N GLN A 681 -11.89 8.89 -34.13
CA GLN A 681 -10.53 9.15 -34.62
C GLN A 681 -10.50 10.16 -35.77
N GLU A 682 -11.49 10.16 -36.67
CA GLU A 682 -11.64 11.20 -37.69
C GLU A 682 -11.79 12.59 -37.06
N LEU A 683 -12.72 12.73 -36.11
CA LEU A 683 -13.05 14.00 -35.46
C LEU A 683 -11.88 14.57 -34.64
N VAL A 684 -11.15 13.72 -33.90
CA VAL A 684 -9.99 14.18 -33.11
C VAL A 684 -8.80 14.52 -34.02
N GLN A 685 -8.63 13.85 -35.16
CA GLN A 685 -7.63 14.22 -36.16
C GLN A 685 -7.99 15.55 -36.86
N GLU A 686 -9.27 15.81 -37.15
CA GLU A 686 -9.74 17.12 -37.64
C GLU A 686 -9.53 18.24 -36.60
N TYR A 687 -9.80 17.96 -35.33
CA TYR A 687 -9.53 18.88 -34.21
C TYR A 687 -8.03 19.22 -34.13
N GLU A 688 -7.14 18.22 -34.14
CA GLU A 688 -5.69 18.44 -34.07
C GLU A 688 -5.16 19.20 -35.30
N ASN A 689 -5.55 18.78 -36.51
CA ASN A 689 -5.12 19.40 -37.76
C ASN A 689 -5.57 20.88 -37.85
N SER A 690 -6.76 21.18 -37.34
CA SER A 690 -7.33 22.53 -37.31
C SER A 690 -6.88 23.37 -36.09
N ARG A 691 -5.98 22.83 -35.25
CA ARG A 691 -5.52 23.43 -33.98
C ARG A 691 -6.67 23.88 -33.07
N GLY A 692 -7.72 23.05 -33.00
CA GLY A 692 -8.91 23.27 -32.17
C GLY A 692 -9.96 24.24 -32.75
N SER A 693 -9.80 24.71 -34.00
CA SER A 693 -10.82 25.57 -34.64
C SER A 693 -12.04 24.78 -35.14
N LYS A 694 -11.86 23.53 -35.58
CA LYS A 694 -12.94 22.56 -35.70
C LYS A 694 -13.11 21.85 -34.35
N THR A 695 -14.32 21.91 -33.79
CA THR A 695 -14.68 21.21 -32.55
C THR A 695 -15.76 20.17 -32.83
N PHE A 696 -15.94 19.24 -31.89
CA PHE A 696 -16.94 18.18 -31.96
C PHE A 696 -17.47 17.86 -30.55
N THR A 697 -18.64 17.26 -30.50
CA THR A 697 -19.41 16.96 -29.30
C THR A 697 -19.60 15.45 -29.11
N ALA A 698 -20.05 15.06 -27.93
CA ALA A 698 -20.40 13.69 -27.57
C ALA A 698 -21.43 13.02 -28.50
N ALA A 699 -22.23 13.81 -29.24
CA ALA A 699 -23.24 13.33 -30.17
C ALA A 699 -22.67 12.95 -31.55
N ASP A 700 -21.51 13.50 -31.94
CA ASP A 700 -20.96 13.36 -33.31
C ASP A 700 -20.30 11.99 -33.57
N TYR A 701 -20.15 11.16 -32.54
CA TYR A 701 -19.49 9.85 -32.57
C TYR A 701 -20.24 8.78 -31.75
N VAL A 702 -21.57 8.83 -31.78
CA VAL A 702 -22.44 7.82 -31.14
C VAL A 702 -22.71 6.64 -32.08
N ALA A 703 -22.82 5.45 -31.50
CA ALA A 703 -23.25 4.24 -32.19
C ALA A 703 -24.46 3.63 -31.44
N LYS A 704 -25.31 2.89 -32.18
CA LYS A 704 -26.49 2.22 -31.65
C LYS A 704 -26.12 1.18 -30.59
N THR A 705 -26.80 1.22 -29.45
CA THR A 705 -26.66 0.22 -28.39
C THR A 705 -27.29 -1.10 -28.83
N PRO A 706 -26.58 -2.24 -28.74
CA PRO A 706 -27.16 -3.54 -29.07
C PRO A 706 -28.33 -3.91 -28.14
N HIS A 707 -29.34 -4.58 -28.68
CA HIS A 707 -30.54 -4.95 -27.92
C HIS A 707 -30.23 -5.70 -26.62
N TRP A 708 -29.28 -6.66 -26.63
CA TRP A 708 -28.88 -7.43 -25.45
C TRP A 708 -28.26 -6.58 -24.31
N ALA A 709 -27.78 -5.38 -24.62
CA ALA A 709 -27.17 -4.46 -23.66
C ALA A 709 -28.19 -3.52 -23.00
N VAL A 710 -29.35 -3.31 -23.62
CA VAL A 710 -30.39 -2.41 -23.13
C VAL A 710 -31.00 -2.93 -21.82
N PHE A 711 -31.35 -2.02 -20.92
CA PHE A 711 -32.00 -2.36 -19.65
C PHE A 711 -33.33 -3.11 -19.86
N GLY A 712 -33.55 -4.17 -19.09
CA GLY A 712 -34.72 -5.04 -19.21
C GLY A 712 -34.61 -6.15 -20.27
N SER A 713 -33.52 -6.20 -21.04
CA SER A 713 -33.27 -7.30 -21.98
C SER A 713 -32.96 -8.61 -21.26
N ARG A 714 -33.34 -9.73 -21.89
CA ARG A 714 -33.21 -11.09 -21.33
C ARG A 714 -31.78 -11.43 -20.92
N GLU A 715 -30.80 -10.91 -21.65
CA GLU A 715 -29.38 -11.14 -21.45
C GLU A 715 -28.80 -10.35 -20.26
N ARG A 716 -29.52 -9.35 -19.74
CA ARG A 716 -29.09 -8.42 -18.67
C ARG A 716 -27.67 -7.88 -18.87
N GLY A 717 -27.37 -7.52 -20.12
CA GLY A 717 -26.09 -6.99 -20.54
C GLY A 717 -24.97 -7.98 -20.81
N PHE A 718 -25.20 -9.29 -20.69
CA PHE A 718 -24.20 -10.28 -21.05
C PHE A 718 -24.17 -10.49 -22.57
N ASP A 719 -23.01 -10.38 -23.21
CA ASP A 719 -22.88 -10.53 -24.67
C ASP A 719 -23.25 -11.96 -25.10
N PRO A 720 -24.27 -12.16 -25.97
CA PRO A 720 -24.69 -13.48 -26.43
C PRO A 720 -23.66 -14.21 -27.31
N LEU A 721 -22.60 -13.53 -27.78
CA LEU A 721 -21.47 -14.15 -28.49
C LEU A 721 -20.47 -14.85 -27.55
N ASP A 722 -20.52 -14.53 -26.26
CA ASP A 722 -19.70 -15.13 -25.21
C ASP A 722 -20.50 -16.18 -24.40
N THR A 723 -19.80 -17.02 -23.64
CA THR A 723 -20.41 -18.09 -22.82
C THR A 723 -20.25 -17.79 -21.33
N ARG A 724 -21.36 -17.61 -20.60
CA ARG A 724 -21.34 -17.32 -19.15
C ARG A 724 -20.82 -18.53 -18.35
N PHE A 725 -19.57 -18.46 -17.93
CA PHE A 725 -18.93 -19.54 -17.17
C PHE A 725 -19.36 -19.53 -15.69
N GLN A 726 -20.04 -20.60 -15.24
CA GLN A 726 -20.39 -20.80 -13.84
C GLN A 726 -19.55 -21.94 -13.22
N ARG A 727 -18.89 -21.68 -12.09
CA ARG A 727 -18.04 -22.66 -11.36
C ARG A 727 -18.81 -23.82 -10.70
N LYS A 728 -20.09 -24.07 -11.03
CA LYS A 728 -20.97 -25.02 -10.31
C LYS A 728 -20.79 -26.51 -10.67
N ASN A 729 -20.01 -26.86 -11.69
CA ASN A 729 -19.74 -28.25 -12.04
C ASN A 729 -18.50 -28.79 -11.29
N LYS A 730 -18.67 -29.88 -10.52
CA LYS A 730 -17.65 -30.54 -9.68
C LYS A 730 -16.48 -31.21 -10.44
N ILE A 731 -16.28 -30.93 -11.72
CA ILE A 731 -15.10 -31.43 -12.45
C ILE A 731 -13.94 -30.47 -12.13
N LYS A 732 -12.90 -30.96 -11.46
CA LYS A 732 -11.68 -30.19 -11.13
C LYS A 732 -11.06 -29.64 -12.43
N ASP A 733 -11.27 -28.36 -12.70
CA ASP A 733 -10.63 -27.65 -13.80
C ASP A 733 -9.14 -27.47 -13.46
N ILE A 734 -8.28 -28.10 -14.26
CA ILE A 734 -6.82 -28.11 -14.07
C ILE A 734 -6.18 -26.77 -14.50
N SER A 735 -6.95 -25.82 -15.04
CA SER A 735 -6.45 -24.54 -15.59
C SER A 735 -6.09 -23.46 -14.55
N GLY A 736 -6.18 -23.74 -13.25
CA GLY A 736 -5.47 -23.00 -12.20
C GLY A 736 -5.85 -21.52 -12.03
N CYS A 737 -7.14 -21.21 -11.86
CA CYS A 737 -7.66 -19.87 -11.54
C CYS A 737 -8.93 -19.94 -10.67
#